data_AF-A0A932VI31-F1
#
_entry.id   AF-A0A932VI31-F1
#
_cell.length_a   1.000
_cell.length_b   1.000
_cell.length_c   1.000
_cell.angle_alpha   90.00
_cell.angle_beta   90.00
_cell.angle_gamma   90.00
#
_symmetry.space_group_name_H-M   'P 1'
#
loop_
_entity.id
_entity.type
_entity.pdbx_description
1 polymer ?
#
loop_
_entity_poly.entity_id
_entity_poly.type
_entity_poly.pdbx_seq_one_letter_code
_entity_poly.pdbx_strand_id
1 'polypeptide(L)'
;MIVLKVSPANALSAGQQIYVSPEGNDGNQGSQDKPVQTLSRARDLVRTINQTMTGDITVFLRGGMYRLPAPWSLEAVDSGMNGYRVIYKNYPGEKPILSGGEIVHGWVPASLGSPIWKTNIGPNRVIRQLYVNGEREIRARSNQPLPVFQKTSHGYIENSIENTPPISAWENISDVEFVSSVAWKQYRCRVQSVTASIIIMQQPCWDNSQYETATPMDTPSYIENAMELLDTPQEWYYNQTDGWLYYYPYRGQGMTTAEAIVPTLGSLLTGSGTSDDPIHDISFAGLTFEHAAWNGPSTGDGYASLQASLHLVGATSMLQKIPAAVTFRSAKNISVRANIFTHLGGAGLTLEEGSQQDTISGNHFTDISGSGIQIGDVDQPHVSDAQATSGNTIANNYVRDIGKEFQDAVGIWLGYVAGSAVQHNELFQLPYSGISIGWGWGNSDPTVAKNNQIENNYVHDHLLTLLDGGGIYSLAAQPGNVITGNVISRQKHLYGAIYLDAGSRGITVSHNAVFDNVQNLFVTGGENTITDNYWQNRYAEDIDIFLPPPWFGPNSVSNNHEIGGVQDIPSGLLTNAGLEESFSNIAKLPYPTNLQSACDSSRQHVQLSWNAADGAPEYSVALDDVAQDVGPTLTEMLLTSSQQTISPRTRYRWWVHVVGDDTHITSATFTCPGDTEPPTTPTHLQLLTQGQERLEFSWDASVDNDVLREYRIFRDGEQVSTSLQPIFADAGLTPNTSYEYVVQAVDVSGNTSERSAALRVSTLPLPPIVVDPPPAPPISSEIPAAPAPPEIVVPTPTPLIRIPQVQGAATYHPIINTLKLTKNVYTIRLKGKAITIRPFAPDYKGKVWAESVDFGPDGKLYVFLNSGPYKKGQIRVYRADGKLLQAYNPFGGDATRGLNATVIVASSDKVYLAVGTNKTSTTVKTYQVLADGLKALNSLTAIAKPGKILVHFQDVYKSGYGLVTMRKYYPRTLKIWKLDPRNNIFIEDTKINKARIKM
;
A
#
# COMPACT_ATOMS: atom_id res chain seq x y z
N MET A 1 -16.82 82.36 -22.15
CA MET A 1 -15.74 81.51 -22.68
C MET A 1 -14.83 81.17 -21.51
N ILE A 2 -14.47 79.92 -21.21
CA ILE A 2 -15.04 78.62 -21.64
C ILE A 2 -15.30 77.82 -20.36
N VAL A 3 -16.46 77.18 -20.23
CA VAL A 3 -16.74 76.26 -19.12
C VAL A 3 -16.16 74.90 -19.47
N LEU A 4 -15.11 74.48 -18.75
CA LEU A 4 -14.66 73.09 -18.78
C LEU A 4 -15.74 72.23 -18.12
N LYS A 5 -16.41 71.40 -18.93
CA LYS A 5 -17.35 70.41 -18.41
C LYS A 5 -16.59 69.37 -17.60
N VAL A 6 -16.80 69.36 -16.30
CA VAL A 6 -16.69 68.11 -15.52
C VAL A 6 -17.81 67.22 -16.04
N SER A 7 -17.47 66.11 -16.69
CA SER A 7 -18.46 65.12 -17.10
C SER A 7 -19.16 64.55 -15.86
N PRO A 8 -20.48 64.34 -15.87
CA PRO A 8 -21.17 63.72 -14.76
C PRO A 8 -20.58 62.33 -14.47
N ALA A 9 -20.48 61.97 -13.20
CA ALA A 9 -20.37 60.56 -12.82
C ALA A 9 -21.69 59.88 -13.22
N ASN A 10 -21.69 59.13 -14.32
CA ASN A 10 -22.85 58.32 -14.69
C ASN A 10 -23.08 57.26 -13.61
N ALA A 11 -24.33 57.13 -13.18
CA ALA A 11 -24.68 56.40 -11.97
C ALA A 11 -24.28 54.92 -12.03
N LEU A 12 -23.61 54.44 -10.99
CA LEU A 12 -23.45 53.03 -10.69
C LEU A 12 -24.68 52.57 -9.89
N SER A 13 -25.37 51.54 -10.38
CA SER A 13 -26.50 50.90 -9.68
C SER A 13 -26.63 49.44 -10.10
N ALA A 14 -27.01 48.57 -9.15
CA ALA A 14 -27.09 47.11 -9.29
C ALA A 14 -25.73 46.39 -9.45
N GLY A 15 -25.04 46.19 -8.32
CA GLY A 15 -23.81 45.40 -8.20
C GLY A 15 -22.55 46.20 -8.54
N GLN A 16 -21.66 46.39 -7.56
CA GLN A 16 -20.35 46.99 -7.82
C GLN A 16 -19.39 45.88 -8.30
N GLN A 17 -18.85 46.01 -9.50
CA GLN A 17 -18.04 44.98 -10.14
C GLN A 17 -16.61 45.47 -10.42
N ILE A 18 -15.62 44.65 -10.02
CA ILE A 18 -14.19 44.87 -10.26
C ILE A 18 -13.65 43.64 -11.00
N TYR A 19 -12.75 43.83 -11.95
CA TYR A 19 -12.18 42.77 -12.79
C TYR A 19 -10.66 42.74 -12.66
N VAL A 20 -10.10 41.53 -12.52
CA VAL A 20 -8.67 41.24 -12.38
C VAL A 20 -8.25 40.25 -13.48
N SER A 21 -7.10 40.41 -14.11
CA SER A 21 -6.50 39.41 -15.03
C SER A 21 -4.98 39.43 -14.95
N PRO A 22 -4.26 38.31 -15.17
CA PRO A 22 -2.79 38.31 -15.19
C PRO A 22 -2.18 39.25 -16.25
N GLU A 23 -2.92 39.48 -17.34
CA GLU A 23 -2.62 40.38 -18.46
C GLU A 23 -3.15 41.82 -18.25
N GLY A 24 -3.76 42.09 -17.09
CA GLY A 24 -4.32 43.38 -16.72
C GLY A 24 -3.26 44.45 -16.42
N ASN A 25 -3.70 45.60 -15.90
CA ASN A 25 -2.78 46.67 -15.50
C ASN A 25 -3.30 47.43 -14.28
N ASP A 26 -2.49 47.58 -13.23
CA ASP A 26 -2.93 48.21 -11.97
C ASP A 26 -3.19 49.73 -12.06
N GLY A 27 -2.78 50.38 -13.16
CA GLY A 27 -3.21 51.75 -13.49
C GLY A 27 -4.66 51.84 -13.98
N ASN A 28 -5.31 50.71 -14.30
CA ASN A 28 -6.72 50.69 -14.68
C ASN A 28 -7.66 50.91 -13.49
N GLN A 29 -8.95 51.06 -13.80
CA GLN A 29 -10.04 51.22 -12.84
C GLN A 29 -10.77 49.89 -12.53
N GLY A 30 -10.31 48.76 -13.07
CA GLY A 30 -10.91 47.45 -12.81
C GLY A 30 -12.23 47.18 -13.53
N SER A 31 -12.54 47.87 -14.64
CA SER A 31 -13.68 47.54 -15.51
C SER A 31 -13.40 46.33 -16.39
N GLN A 32 -14.43 45.64 -16.92
CA GLN A 32 -14.25 44.41 -17.72
C GLN A 32 -13.28 44.56 -18.91
N ASP A 33 -13.35 45.68 -19.66
CA ASP A 33 -12.46 45.96 -20.80
C ASP A 33 -11.04 46.41 -20.38
N LYS A 34 -10.85 46.72 -19.09
CA LYS A 34 -9.61 47.25 -18.50
C LYS A 34 -9.45 46.72 -17.07
N PRO A 35 -9.17 45.42 -16.90
CA PRO A 35 -8.97 44.82 -15.59
C PRO A 35 -7.71 45.36 -14.92
N VAL A 36 -7.68 45.33 -13.59
CA VAL A 36 -6.43 45.47 -12.83
C VAL A 36 -5.64 44.17 -12.92
N GLN A 37 -4.35 44.21 -12.58
CA GLN A 37 -3.46 43.06 -12.68
C GLN A 37 -3.40 42.25 -11.38
N THR A 38 -3.35 42.93 -10.24
CA THR A 38 -3.12 42.29 -8.93
C THR A 38 -4.35 42.25 -8.03
N LEU A 39 -4.41 41.22 -7.19
CA LEU A 39 -5.44 41.08 -6.15
C LEU A 39 -5.32 42.16 -5.07
N SER A 40 -4.09 42.60 -4.78
CA SER A 40 -3.82 43.75 -3.91
C SER A 40 -4.48 45.01 -4.47
N ARG A 41 -4.31 45.30 -5.77
CA ARG A 41 -4.95 46.46 -6.41
C ARG A 41 -6.48 46.34 -6.45
N ALA A 42 -7.01 45.13 -6.65
CA ALA A 42 -8.44 44.88 -6.62
C ALA A 42 -9.04 45.13 -5.22
N ARG A 43 -8.40 44.61 -4.16
CA ARG A 43 -8.70 44.93 -2.76
C ARG A 43 -8.64 46.43 -2.49
N ASP A 44 -7.61 47.11 -2.95
CA ASP A 44 -7.46 48.56 -2.76
C ASP A 44 -8.57 49.37 -3.46
N LEU A 45 -9.19 48.83 -4.52
CA LEU A 45 -10.42 49.39 -5.10
C LEU A 45 -11.65 49.09 -4.22
N VAL A 46 -11.80 47.87 -3.69
CA VAL A 46 -12.87 47.51 -2.72
C VAL A 46 -12.88 48.47 -1.52
N ARG A 47 -11.70 48.75 -0.94
CA ARG A 47 -11.53 49.70 0.20
C ARG A 47 -12.03 51.12 -0.09
N THR A 48 -12.24 51.51 -1.36
CA THR A 48 -12.81 52.83 -1.70
C THR A 48 -14.34 52.88 -1.72
N ILE A 49 -15.02 51.73 -1.65
CA ILE A 49 -16.47 51.61 -1.87
C ILE A 49 -17.20 50.74 -0.83
N ASN A 50 -16.51 49.84 -0.10
CA ASN A 50 -17.15 48.97 0.89
C ASN A 50 -17.78 49.73 2.07
N GLN A 51 -17.24 50.90 2.42
CA GLN A 51 -17.72 51.75 3.52
C GLN A 51 -19.18 52.25 3.37
N THR A 52 -19.76 52.18 2.17
CA THR A 52 -21.15 52.63 1.91
C THR A 52 -21.92 51.66 1.02
N MET A 53 -21.77 50.35 1.23
CA MET A 53 -22.43 49.32 0.42
C MET A 53 -23.96 49.42 0.46
N THR A 54 -24.58 49.28 -0.72
CA THR A 54 -26.04 49.16 -0.94
C THR A 54 -26.37 47.92 -1.79
N GLY A 55 -25.50 46.91 -1.74
CA GLY A 55 -25.41 45.76 -2.62
C GLY A 55 -24.02 45.14 -2.53
N ASP A 56 -23.89 43.87 -2.91
CA ASP A 56 -22.61 43.17 -2.88
C ASP A 56 -21.58 43.78 -3.85
N ILE A 57 -20.31 43.70 -3.46
CA ILE A 57 -19.17 44.02 -4.33
C ILE A 57 -18.62 42.69 -4.88
N THR A 58 -18.63 42.51 -6.19
CA THR A 58 -18.09 41.30 -6.84
C THR A 58 -16.77 41.60 -7.54
N VAL A 59 -15.72 40.89 -7.15
CA VAL A 59 -14.40 40.94 -7.80
C VAL A 59 -14.25 39.69 -8.66
N PHE A 60 -14.32 39.85 -9.98
CA PHE A 60 -14.16 38.80 -10.97
C PHE A 60 -12.68 38.62 -11.34
N LEU A 61 -12.12 37.46 -11.01
CA LEU A 61 -10.81 37.02 -11.46
C LEU A 61 -10.98 36.28 -12.80
N ARG A 62 -10.34 36.78 -13.85
CA ARG A 62 -10.21 36.09 -15.14
C ARG A 62 -9.30 34.86 -15.01
N GLY A 63 -9.39 33.92 -15.94
CA GLY A 63 -8.56 32.72 -15.96
C GLY A 63 -7.06 32.98 -16.11
N GLY A 64 -6.24 32.01 -15.70
CA GLY A 64 -4.77 32.10 -15.76
C GLY A 64 -4.11 32.14 -14.37
N MET A 65 -2.78 32.15 -14.34
CA MET A 65 -2.00 32.04 -13.11
C MET A 65 -1.55 33.41 -12.56
N TYR A 66 -2.11 33.77 -11.41
CA TYR A 66 -1.73 34.90 -10.58
C TYR A 66 -0.57 34.50 -9.69
N ARG A 67 0.66 34.71 -10.16
CA ARG A 67 1.87 34.47 -9.35
C ARG A 67 1.99 35.57 -8.28
N LEU A 68 1.93 35.15 -7.02
CA LEU A 68 1.94 36.03 -5.86
C LEU A 68 3.40 36.30 -5.43
N PRO A 69 3.83 37.57 -5.28
CA PRO A 69 5.17 37.89 -4.77
C PRO A 69 5.24 37.89 -3.22
N ALA A 70 4.08 37.89 -2.57
CA ALA A 70 3.87 37.79 -1.12
C ALA A 70 2.43 37.28 -0.89
N PRO A 71 2.08 36.75 0.31
CA PRO A 71 0.71 36.37 0.61
C PRO A 71 -0.26 37.53 0.37
N TRP A 72 -1.43 37.25 -0.20
CA TRP A 72 -2.46 38.26 -0.40
C TRP A 72 -3.23 38.46 0.90
N SER A 73 -2.87 39.52 1.63
CA SER A 73 -3.47 39.81 2.94
C SER A 73 -4.71 40.70 2.86
N LEU A 74 -5.73 40.30 3.63
CA LEU A 74 -6.96 41.02 3.90
C LEU A 74 -7.10 41.27 5.41
N GLU A 75 -7.66 42.41 5.76
CA GLU A 75 -7.80 42.92 7.13
C GLU A 75 -9.28 43.24 7.42
N ALA A 76 -9.65 43.57 8.67
CA ALA A 76 -11.03 43.96 9.00
C ALA A 76 -11.60 45.12 8.15
N VAL A 77 -10.74 46.01 7.65
CA VAL A 77 -11.13 47.09 6.72
C VAL A 77 -11.56 46.62 5.32
N ASP A 78 -11.28 45.36 4.95
CA ASP A 78 -11.73 44.74 3.68
C ASP A 78 -13.12 44.10 3.76
N SER A 79 -13.74 44.12 4.94
CA SER A 79 -15.01 43.46 5.22
C SER A 79 -16.18 44.01 4.40
N GLY A 80 -17.25 43.21 4.30
CA GLY A 80 -18.55 43.67 3.83
C GLY A 80 -19.24 44.55 4.87
N MET A 81 -20.13 45.47 4.43
CA MET A 81 -20.87 46.36 5.35
C MET A 81 -22.35 46.45 4.98
N ASN A 82 -23.18 46.97 5.90
CA ASN A 82 -24.63 47.13 5.76
C ASN A 82 -25.40 45.82 5.45
N GLY A 83 -24.83 44.66 5.76
CA GLY A 83 -25.41 43.34 5.46
C GLY A 83 -25.11 42.80 4.06
N TYR A 84 -24.18 43.43 3.33
CA TYR A 84 -23.71 43.01 2.02
C TYR A 84 -22.28 42.44 2.10
N ARG A 85 -21.89 41.69 1.07
CA ARG A 85 -20.62 40.93 1.03
C ARG A 85 -19.63 41.45 0.00
N VAL A 86 -18.35 41.22 0.27
CA VAL A 86 -17.27 41.32 -0.73
C VAL A 86 -17.02 39.92 -1.29
N ILE A 87 -17.22 39.72 -2.60
CA ILE A 87 -17.25 38.41 -3.24
C ILE A 87 -16.13 38.33 -4.29
N TYR A 88 -15.01 37.71 -3.92
CA TYR A 88 -13.94 37.35 -4.85
C TYR A 88 -14.30 36.03 -5.53
N LYS A 89 -14.38 36.02 -6.86
CA LYS A 89 -14.73 34.79 -7.58
C LYS A 89 -14.18 34.72 -8.99
N ASN A 90 -14.18 33.53 -9.58
CA ASN A 90 -13.89 33.38 -10.99
C ASN A 90 -14.90 34.11 -11.89
N TYR A 91 -14.42 34.60 -13.03
CA TYR A 91 -15.26 34.93 -14.15
C TYR A 91 -15.89 33.64 -14.72
N PRO A 92 -17.18 33.64 -15.12
CA PRO A 92 -17.88 32.40 -15.47
C PRO A 92 -17.19 31.60 -16.59
N GLY A 93 -16.88 30.33 -16.28
CA GLY A 93 -16.22 29.39 -17.22
C GLY A 93 -14.69 29.46 -17.23
N GLU A 94 -14.05 30.30 -16.40
CA GLU A 94 -12.60 30.45 -16.37
C GLU A 94 -11.98 29.90 -15.04
N LYS A 95 -10.76 29.37 -15.09
CA LYS A 95 -9.97 28.88 -13.92
C LYS A 95 -8.90 29.91 -13.53
N PRO A 96 -9.12 30.78 -12.52
CA PRO A 96 -8.08 31.59 -11.91
C PRO A 96 -7.26 30.75 -10.91
N ILE A 97 -5.94 30.76 -11.06
CA ILE A 97 -5.00 30.05 -10.19
C ILE A 97 -4.19 31.07 -9.39
N LEU A 98 -4.37 31.11 -8.07
CA LEU A 98 -3.52 31.85 -7.14
C LEU A 98 -2.32 30.97 -6.81
N SER A 99 -1.09 31.43 -7.13
CA SER A 99 0.09 30.59 -7.00
C SER A 99 1.27 31.23 -6.28
N GLY A 100 1.88 30.48 -5.35
CA GLY A 100 3.12 30.85 -4.65
C GLY A 100 4.38 30.29 -5.31
N GLY A 101 4.27 29.75 -6.52
CA GLY A 101 5.34 29.06 -7.24
C GLY A 101 6.09 29.91 -8.27
N GLU A 102 7.39 29.69 -8.38
CA GLU A 102 8.27 30.20 -9.43
C GLU A 102 8.40 29.17 -10.56
N ILE A 103 8.33 29.61 -11.84
CA ILE A 103 8.67 28.71 -12.96
C ILE A 103 10.19 28.58 -13.05
N VAL A 104 10.67 27.34 -13.08
CA VAL A 104 12.07 27.00 -13.29
C VAL A 104 12.34 26.75 -14.78
N HIS A 105 13.23 27.55 -15.36
CA HIS A 105 13.66 27.47 -16.75
C HIS A 105 15.11 26.97 -16.87
N GLY A 106 15.62 26.85 -18.11
CA GLY A 106 17.06 26.64 -18.37
C GLY A 106 17.58 25.22 -18.21
N TRP A 107 16.69 24.21 -18.20
CA TRP A 107 17.06 22.80 -18.08
C TRP A 107 18.02 22.32 -19.18
N VAL A 108 19.10 21.67 -18.75
CA VAL A 108 20.09 20.99 -19.61
C VAL A 108 20.40 19.59 -19.07
N PRO A 109 20.83 18.61 -19.89
CA PRO A 109 21.29 17.33 -19.39
C PRO A 109 22.46 17.48 -18.40
N ALA A 110 22.45 16.74 -17.30
CA ALA A 110 23.43 16.88 -16.22
C ALA A 110 24.86 16.55 -16.67
N SER A 111 25.00 15.63 -17.62
CA SER A 111 26.18 15.32 -18.43
C SER A 111 25.77 14.72 -19.78
N LEU A 112 26.72 14.51 -20.70
CA LEU A 112 26.44 14.00 -22.05
C LEU A 112 25.85 12.57 -22.00
N GLY A 113 24.61 12.41 -22.48
CA GLY A 113 23.90 11.12 -22.44
C GLY A 113 23.29 10.77 -21.08
N SER A 114 23.34 11.68 -20.10
CA SER A 114 22.66 11.50 -18.81
C SER A 114 21.13 11.49 -18.98
N PRO A 115 20.38 10.61 -18.29
CA PRO A 115 18.94 10.73 -18.18
C PRO A 115 18.51 11.86 -17.22
N ILE A 116 19.39 12.25 -16.28
CA ILE A 116 19.16 13.34 -15.33
C ILE A 116 19.39 14.68 -16.03
N TRP A 117 18.48 15.61 -15.81
CA TRP A 117 18.56 17.01 -16.21
C TRP A 117 18.86 17.89 -15.00
N LYS A 118 19.37 19.10 -15.24
CA LYS A 118 19.62 20.10 -14.21
C LYS A 118 19.48 21.52 -14.70
N THR A 119 19.31 22.44 -13.75
CA THR A 119 19.33 23.89 -13.95
C THR A 119 19.78 24.57 -12.66
N ASN A 120 20.28 25.81 -12.74
CA ASN A 120 20.72 26.54 -11.55
C ASN A 120 19.68 27.62 -11.20
N ILE A 121 19.14 27.54 -9.98
CA ILE A 121 18.07 28.40 -9.46
C ILE A 121 18.57 29.34 -8.35
N GLY A 122 19.90 29.44 -8.17
CA GLY A 122 20.58 30.20 -7.12
C GLY A 122 20.69 29.43 -5.79
N PRO A 123 21.83 29.52 -5.07
CA PRO A 123 22.07 28.81 -3.80
C PRO A 123 21.31 29.44 -2.61
N ASN A 124 21.36 28.78 -1.45
CA ASN A 124 20.77 29.21 -0.17
C ASN A 124 19.22 29.29 -0.15
N ARG A 125 18.54 28.73 -1.15
CA ARG A 125 17.10 28.45 -1.10
C ARG A 125 16.82 27.24 -0.21
N VAL A 126 15.63 27.15 0.35
CA VAL A 126 15.08 25.89 0.89
C VAL A 126 13.85 25.54 0.05
N ILE A 127 13.80 24.32 -0.47
CA ILE A 127 12.68 23.83 -1.28
C ILE A 127 12.37 22.38 -0.88
N ARG A 128 11.08 22.03 -0.84
CA ARG A 128 10.58 20.69 -0.46
C ARG A 128 9.69 20.02 -1.50
N GLN A 129 9.22 20.77 -2.49
CA GLN A 129 8.39 20.28 -3.59
C GLN A 129 8.94 20.79 -4.93
N LEU A 130 8.80 19.96 -5.95
CA LEU A 130 8.94 20.31 -7.36
C LEU A 130 7.71 19.78 -8.08
N TYR A 131 7.17 20.57 -9.01
CA TYR A 131 6.10 20.16 -9.90
C TYR A 131 6.56 20.23 -11.35
N VAL A 132 6.20 19.28 -12.20
CA VAL A 132 6.57 19.30 -13.63
C VAL A 132 5.34 18.96 -14.48
N ASN A 133 4.88 19.94 -15.26
CA ASN A 133 3.65 19.90 -16.06
C ASN A 133 2.35 19.65 -15.25
N GLY A 134 2.37 19.91 -13.94
CA GLY A 134 1.26 19.66 -13.01
C GLY A 134 1.51 18.51 -12.04
N GLU A 135 2.38 17.56 -12.39
CA GLU A 135 2.67 16.40 -11.53
C GLU A 135 3.61 16.74 -10.38
N ARG A 136 3.38 16.15 -9.20
CA ARG A 136 4.28 16.27 -8.04
C ARG A 136 5.46 15.31 -8.20
N GLU A 137 6.66 15.85 -8.27
CA GLU A 137 7.89 15.08 -8.40
C GLU A 137 8.45 14.66 -7.02
N ILE A 138 9.07 13.48 -6.97
CA ILE A 138 9.53 12.82 -5.75
C ILE A 138 10.85 13.44 -5.27
N ARG A 139 10.91 13.91 -4.02
CA ARG A 139 12.19 14.34 -3.43
C ARG A 139 13.07 13.10 -3.21
N ALA A 140 14.26 13.08 -3.82
CA ALA A 140 15.14 11.92 -3.97
C ALA A 140 15.36 11.17 -2.63
N ARG A 141 15.08 9.87 -2.61
CA ARG A 141 14.95 9.11 -1.35
C ARG A 141 15.29 7.62 -1.45
N SER A 142 15.76 7.06 -0.34
CA SER A 142 16.20 5.68 -0.25
C SER A 142 15.08 4.66 -0.50
N ASN A 143 15.29 3.77 -1.46
CA ASN A 143 14.57 2.52 -1.57
C ASN A 143 14.92 1.57 -0.39
N GLN A 144 13.99 0.70 0.01
CA GLN A 144 14.20 -0.31 1.07
C GLN A 144 14.81 -1.61 0.50
N PRO A 145 15.67 -2.35 1.23
CA PRO A 145 15.99 -2.19 2.66
C PRO A 145 17.11 -1.17 2.97
N LEU A 146 16.91 -0.35 4.00
CA LEU A 146 17.92 0.57 4.55
C LEU A 146 19.09 -0.15 5.29
N PRO A 147 20.24 0.53 5.46
CA PRO A 147 21.28 0.15 6.42
C PRO A 147 20.78 0.01 7.86
N VAL A 148 21.50 -0.77 8.67
CA VAL A 148 21.10 -1.04 10.07
C VAL A 148 21.58 0.09 10.97
N PHE A 149 20.75 1.11 11.15
CA PHE A 149 21.01 2.22 12.06
C PHE A 149 20.79 1.81 13.52
N GLN A 150 21.86 1.76 14.31
CA GLN A 150 21.76 1.60 15.77
C GLN A 150 21.54 2.97 16.40
N LYS A 151 20.37 3.18 17.02
CA LYS A 151 20.06 4.41 17.76
C LYS A 151 21.03 4.66 18.94
N THR A 152 21.35 5.93 19.14
CA THR A 152 22.17 6.48 20.25
C THR A 152 21.38 7.56 20.99
N SER A 153 22.02 8.28 21.92
CA SER A 153 21.39 9.41 22.61
C SER A 153 21.24 10.68 21.74
N HIS A 154 22.02 10.84 20.67
CA HIS A 154 22.08 12.07 19.86
C HIS A 154 21.91 11.82 18.35
N GLY A 155 21.37 10.66 17.96
CA GLY A 155 21.30 10.21 16.58
C GLY A 155 21.62 8.72 16.45
N TYR A 156 22.44 8.33 15.48
CA TYR A 156 22.63 6.93 15.07
C TYR A 156 24.10 6.51 14.94
N ILE A 157 24.34 5.20 14.93
CA ILE A 157 25.53 4.56 14.38
C ILE A 157 25.08 3.76 13.16
N GLU A 158 25.66 4.08 12.00
CA GLU A 158 25.49 3.32 10.77
C GLU A 158 26.27 1.99 10.87
N ASN A 159 25.56 0.85 10.79
CA ASN A 159 26.20 -0.44 10.62
C ASN A 159 26.14 -0.81 9.13
N SER A 160 27.31 -0.89 8.50
CA SER A 160 27.50 -1.00 7.05
C SER A 160 26.76 -2.19 6.42
N ILE A 161 26.05 -1.93 5.32
CA ILE A 161 25.68 -2.96 4.34
C ILE A 161 26.93 -3.34 3.53
N GLU A 162 27.05 -4.61 3.18
CA GLU A 162 28.13 -5.10 2.33
C GLU A 162 27.95 -4.58 0.88
N ASN A 163 28.90 -3.77 0.40
CA ASN A 163 28.95 -3.12 -0.92
C ASN A 163 28.15 -1.81 -1.12
N THR A 164 27.64 -1.16 -0.07
CA THR A 164 27.05 0.19 -0.16
C THR A 164 28.01 1.25 0.42
N PRO A 165 28.23 2.40 -0.24
CA PRO A 165 28.97 3.52 0.36
C PRO A 165 28.26 4.06 1.62
N PRO A 166 28.99 4.31 2.73
CA PRO A 166 28.37 4.85 3.94
C PRO A 166 27.97 6.31 3.77
N ILE A 167 27.05 6.81 4.61
CA ILE A 167 26.57 8.20 4.56
C ILE A 167 27.72 9.21 4.81
N SER A 168 28.80 8.80 5.49
CA SER A 168 30.02 9.61 5.63
C SER A 168 30.82 9.83 4.34
N ALA A 169 30.39 9.24 3.22
CA ALA A 169 30.95 9.48 1.88
C ALA A 169 30.05 10.35 0.99
N TRP A 170 28.87 10.78 1.46
CA TRP A 170 27.91 11.58 0.68
C TRP A 170 28.25 13.08 0.72
N GLU A 171 27.85 13.83 -0.31
CA GLU A 171 27.94 15.28 -0.35
C GLU A 171 26.80 15.96 0.45
N ASN A 172 27.00 17.22 0.85
CA ASN A 172 26.01 18.04 1.57
C ASN A 172 25.31 17.36 2.77
N ILE A 173 26.04 16.59 3.60
CA ILE A 173 25.46 15.79 4.70
C ILE A 173 24.52 16.53 5.68
N SER A 174 24.57 17.86 5.77
CA SER A 174 23.65 18.70 6.57
C SER A 174 22.22 18.80 6.03
N ASP A 175 22.02 18.34 4.79
CA ASP A 175 20.77 18.46 4.05
C ASP A 175 19.96 17.14 4.12
N VAL A 176 20.64 16.03 4.43
CA VAL A 176 20.09 14.69 4.51
C VAL A 176 19.05 14.59 5.63
N GLU A 177 17.85 14.14 5.31
CA GLU A 177 16.74 13.97 6.26
C GLU A 177 16.47 12.50 6.55
N PHE A 178 16.43 12.12 7.82
CA PHE A 178 15.99 10.81 8.27
C PHE A 178 14.50 10.87 8.63
N VAL A 179 13.70 10.01 8.02
CA VAL A 179 12.26 9.92 8.26
C VAL A 179 11.93 8.63 9.00
N SER A 180 11.07 8.68 10.02
CA SER A 180 10.64 7.50 10.80
C SER A 180 9.15 7.60 11.09
N SER A 181 8.38 6.60 10.64
CA SER A 181 6.96 6.45 10.94
C SER A 181 6.76 5.46 12.10
N VAL A 182 6.12 5.90 13.18
CA VAL A 182 5.93 5.11 14.42
C VAL A 182 4.51 5.31 14.92
N ALA A 183 3.73 4.22 14.92
CA ALA A 183 2.30 4.20 15.30
C ALA A 183 1.47 5.25 14.52
N TRP A 184 1.02 6.32 15.17
CA TRP A 184 0.25 7.43 14.58
C TRP A 184 1.10 8.63 14.15
N LYS A 185 2.43 8.56 14.28
CA LYS A 185 3.35 9.70 14.10
C LYS A 185 4.29 9.50 12.93
N GLN A 186 4.72 10.62 12.37
CA GLN A 186 5.88 10.68 11.48
C GLN A 186 6.89 11.72 11.98
N TYR A 187 8.15 11.30 12.06
CA TYR A 187 9.29 12.13 12.44
C TYR A 187 10.19 12.36 11.23
N ARG A 188 10.75 13.56 11.10
CA ARG A 188 11.65 13.94 10.01
C ARG A 188 12.67 14.95 10.54
N CYS A 189 13.90 14.50 10.74
CA CYS A 189 15.01 15.32 11.27
C CYS A 189 16.20 15.30 10.31
N ARG A 190 16.88 16.44 10.17
CA ARG A 190 18.15 16.52 9.41
C ARG A 190 19.32 15.92 10.19
N VAL A 191 20.34 15.46 9.47
CA VAL A 191 21.66 15.17 10.01
C VAL A 191 22.39 16.48 10.33
N GLN A 192 23.03 16.57 11.49
CA GLN A 192 23.90 17.70 11.87
C GLN A 192 25.35 17.47 11.41
N SER A 193 25.86 16.25 11.60
CA SER A 193 27.22 15.87 11.22
C SER A 193 27.39 14.35 11.22
N VAL A 194 28.33 13.85 10.42
CA VAL A 194 28.76 12.45 10.43
C VAL A 194 30.25 12.37 10.72
N THR A 195 30.69 11.39 11.51
CA THR A 195 32.11 11.12 11.77
C THR A 195 32.33 9.60 11.82
N ALA A 196 33.06 9.07 10.85
CA ALA A 196 33.11 7.64 10.55
C ALA A 196 31.70 7.06 10.36
N SER A 197 31.20 6.24 11.29
CA SER A 197 29.83 5.71 11.28
C SER A 197 28.89 6.40 12.27
N ILE A 198 29.36 7.40 13.04
CA ILE A 198 28.54 8.11 14.03
C ILE A 198 27.81 9.26 13.32
N ILE A 199 26.49 9.24 13.35
CA ILE A 199 25.60 10.26 12.80
C ILE A 199 24.97 11.02 13.97
N ILE A 200 25.25 12.32 14.06
CA ILE A 200 24.59 13.23 15.00
C ILE A 200 23.41 13.88 14.29
N MET A 201 22.23 13.84 14.89
CA MET A 201 20.99 14.42 14.36
C MET A 201 20.81 15.86 14.83
N GLN A 202 20.16 16.68 13.99
CA GLN A 202 20.00 18.11 14.21
C GLN A 202 19.07 18.41 15.39
N GLN A 203 19.48 19.40 16.19
CA GLN A 203 18.72 19.91 17.33
C GLN A 203 18.01 21.23 16.99
N PRO A 204 16.82 21.50 17.57
CA PRO A 204 16.13 20.71 18.60
C PRO A 204 15.30 19.52 18.07
N CYS A 205 15.26 19.27 16.74
CA CYS A 205 14.44 18.18 16.18
C CYS A 205 14.65 16.83 16.86
N TRP A 206 15.91 16.43 17.09
CA TRP A 206 16.20 15.16 17.73
C TRP A 206 15.64 15.09 19.15
N ASP A 207 15.95 16.04 20.04
CA ASP A 207 15.45 16.02 21.42
C ASP A 207 13.91 16.08 21.46
N ASN A 208 13.28 16.89 20.61
CA ASN A 208 11.81 16.93 20.46
C ASN A 208 11.24 15.60 19.97
N SER A 209 11.92 14.89 19.06
CA SER A 209 11.54 13.55 18.58
C SER A 209 11.68 12.44 19.65
N GLN A 210 12.38 12.73 20.75
CA GLN A 210 12.54 11.85 21.91
C GLN A 210 11.71 12.30 23.13
N TYR A 211 10.93 13.39 23.01
CA TYR A 211 10.17 13.99 24.12
C TYR A 211 9.18 13.01 24.76
N GLU A 212 8.47 12.23 23.94
CA GLU A 212 7.54 11.20 24.43
C GLU A 212 8.18 9.81 24.30
N THR A 213 8.23 9.08 25.43
CA THR A 213 9.08 7.88 25.55
C THR A 213 8.42 6.56 25.12
N ALA A 214 7.14 6.57 24.73
CA ALA A 214 6.45 5.35 24.27
C ALA A 214 6.51 5.18 22.74
N THR A 215 6.49 6.29 21.99
CA THR A 215 6.52 6.33 20.53
C THR A 215 7.58 7.29 19.94
N PRO A 216 8.82 7.37 20.47
CA PRO A 216 9.86 8.29 19.96
C PRO A 216 10.34 7.89 18.56
N MET A 217 10.96 8.82 17.83
CA MET A 217 11.67 8.53 16.57
C MET A 217 12.70 7.43 16.81
N ASP A 218 12.61 6.31 16.09
CA ASP A 218 13.47 5.14 16.29
C ASP A 218 14.12 4.70 14.99
N THR A 219 13.74 3.55 14.42
CA THR A 219 14.30 3.05 13.17
C THR A 219 13.79 3.89 11.99
N PRO A 220 14.66 4.40 11.10
CA PRO A 220 14.22 5.16 9.93
C PRO A 220 13.41 4.30 8.95
N SER A 221 12.32 4.86 8.44
CA SER A 221 11.45 4.30 7.40
C SER A 221 11.94 4.64 6.00
N TYR A 222 12.66 5.75 5.83
CA TYR A 222 13.48 6.10 4.66
C TYR A 222 14.42 7.27 5.02
N ILE A 223 15.36 7.57 4.13
CA ILE A 223 16.24 8.74 4.14
C ILE A 223 15.98 9.51 2.84
N GLU A 224 15.99 10.84 2.87
CA GLU A 224 15.79 11.68 1.67
C GLU A 224 16.78 12.85 1.57
N ASN A 225 16.71 13.55 0.44
CA ASN A 225 17.39 14.81 0.15
C ASN A 225 18.93 14.71 0.09
N ALA A 226 19.41 13.73 -0.69
CA ALA A 226 20.82 13.58 -1.06
C ALA A 226 20.95 13.36 -2.57
N MET A 227 22.10 13.70 -3.15
CA MET A 227 22.38 13.49 -4.58
C MET A 227 22.57 12.00 -4.90
N GLU A 228 23.09 11.26 -3.93
CA GLU A 228 23.36 9.82 -3.93
C GLU A 228 22.07 8.97 -3.92
N LEU A 229 20.91 9.61 -3.72
CA LEU A 229 19.58 9.00 -3.73
C LEU A 229 18.77 9.35 -4.98
N LEU A 230 19.35 10.07 -5.95
CA LEU A 230 18.71 10.40 -7.23
C LEU A 230 18.93 9.24 -8.23
N ASP A 231 18.22 8.12 -8.05
CA ASP A 231 18.45 6.88 -8.82
C ASP A 231 17.25 6.38 -9.66
N THR A 232 16.04 6.88 -9.42
CA THR A 232 14.83 6.52 -10.19
C THR A 232 14.17 7.72 -10.92
N PRO A 233 13.41 7.48 -12.02
CA PRO A 233 12.61 8.53 -12.66
C PRO A 233 11.57 9.13 -11.71
N GLN A 234 11.17 10.37 -11.99
CA GLN A 234 10.39 11.27 -11.12
C GLN A 234 11.13 11.80 -9.88
N GLU A 235 12.37 11.37 -9.61
CA GLU A 235 13.14 11.92 -8.49
C GLU A 235 13.84 13.24 -8.81
N TRP A 236 13.93 14.13 -7.81
CA TRP A 236 14.71 15.38 -7.86
C TRP A 236 15.52 15.61 -6.59
N TYR A 237 16.65 16.30 -6.74
CA TYR A 237 17.51 16.76 -5.66
C TYR A 237 17.94 18.21 -5.92
N TYR A 238 18.06 19.02 -4.87
CA TYR A 238 18.53 20.40 -4.99
C TYR A 238 19.69 20.65 -4.02
N ASN A 239 20.83 21.05 -4.60
CA ASN A 239 22.04 21.37 -3.86
C ASN A 239 21.98 22.81 -3.32
N GLN A 240 21.75 22.97 -2.01
CA GLN A 240 21.67 24.29 -1.37
C GLN A 240 22.98 25.09 -1.47
N THR A 241 24.12 24.41 -1.56
CA THR A 241 25.47 25.02 -1.55
C THR A 241 25.81 25.73 -2.86
N ASP A 242 25.43 25.16 -4.01
CA ASP A 242 25.79 25.67 -5.34
C ASP A 242 24.59 26.14 -6.20
N GLY A 243 23.36 25.84 -5.77
CA GLY A 243 22.13 26.29 -6.42
C GLY A 243 21.65 25.41 -7.58
N TRP A 244 22.27 24.25 -7.84
CA TRP A 244 21.79 23.34 -8.89
C TRP A 244 20.62 22.48 -8.41
N LEU A 245 19.49 22.59 -9.11
CA LEU A 245 18.38 21.65 -9.07
C LEU A 245 18.63 20.56 -10.14
N TYR A 246 18.54 19.31 -9.72
CA TYR A 246 18.66 18.10 -10.54
C TYR A 246 17.33 17.35 -10.55
N TYR A 247 16.97 16.76 -11.69
CA TYR A 247 15.72 16.02 -11.87
C TYR A 247 15.89 14.87 -12.85
N TYR A 248 15.34 13.70 -12.54
CA TYR A 248 15.28 12.54 -13.43
C TYR A 248 13.88 12.46 -14.06
N PRO A 249 13.64 13.06 -15.23
CA PRO A 249 12.33 13.00 -15.89
C PRO A 249 11.87 11.58 -16.20
N TYR A 250 10.57 11.36 -16.07
CA TYR A 250 9.89 10.19 -16.59
C TYR A 250 10.01 10.08 -18.12
N ARG A 251 9.91 8.85 -18.64
CA ARG A 251 10.03 8.50 -20.06
C ARG A 251 8.91 9.10 -20.92
N GLY A 252 9.07 10.38 -21.27
CA GLY A 252 8.14 11.14 -22.11
C GLY A 252 8.14 12.64 -21.82
N GLN A 253 8.57 13.07 -20.63
CA GLN A 253 8.64 14.49 -20.25
C GLN A 253 9.81 15.19 -20.99
N GLY A 254 9.46 16.08 -21.93
CA GLY A 254 10.43 16.90 -22.66
C GLY A 254 10.89 18.13 -21.85
N MET A 255 11.97 18.01 -21.08
CA MET A 255 12.45 19.07 -20.17
C MET A 255 12.82 20.41 -20.83
N THR A 256 13.03 20.45 -22.16
CA THR A 256 13.21 21.70 -22.92
C THR A 256 11.91 22.51 -23.09
N THR A 257 10.76 21.90 -22.83
CA THR A 257 9.41 22.48 -23.03
C THR A 257 8.51 22.32 -21.80
N ALA A 258 8.98 21.68 -20.73
CA ALA A 258 8.19 21.41 -19.54
C ALA A 258 8.00 22.66 -18.66
N GLU A 259 6.81 22.84 -18.09
CA GLU A 259 6.57 23.82 -17.03
C GLU A 259 6.96 23.20 -15.69
N ALA A 260 8.19 23.46 -15.24
CA ALA A 260 8.65 23.08 -13.91
C ALA A 260 8.37 24.21 -12.91
N ILE A 261 7.75 23.92 -11.76
CA ILE A 261 7.41 24.91 -10.73
C ILE A 261 7.96 24.52 -9.37
N VAL A 262 8.56 25.49 -8.68
CA VAL A 262 9.05 25.37 -7.30
C VAL A 262 8.24 26.32 -6.40
N PRO A 263 7.51 25.81 -5.38
CA PRO A 263 6.87 26.65 -4.37
C PRO A 263 7.85 27.53 -3.60
N THR A 264 7.45 28.76 -3.28
CA THR A 264 8.28 29.72 -2.53
C THR A 264 7.54 30.41 -1.38
N LEU A 265 6.25 30.73 -1.52
CA LEU A 265 5.47 31.36 -0.46
C LEU A 265 4.84 30.34 0.48
N GLY A 266 4.94 30.58 1.80
CA GLY A 266 4.34 29.73 2.83
C GLY A 266 2.82 29.83 2.96
N SER A 267 2.20 30.85 2.38
CA SER A 267 0.74 31.05 2.35
C SER A 267 0.36 31.94 1.15
N LEU A 268 -0.87 31.83 0.68
CA LEU A 268 -1.38 32.50 -0.53
C LEU A 268 -2.42 33.57 -0.20
N LEU A 269 -3.26 33.33 0.81
CA LEU A 269 -4.31 34.24 1.27
C LEU A 269 -4.37 34.23 2.80
N THR A 270 -4.28 35.41 3.42
CA THR A 270 -4.40 35.57 4.87
C THR A 270 -5.50 36.59 5.18
N GLY A 271 -6.60 36.18 5.78
CA GLY A 271 -7.59 37.09 6.38
C GLY A 271 -7.35 37.23 7.88
N SER A 272 -7.25 38.45 8.40
CA SER A 272 -7.03 38.66 9.84
C SER A 272 -7.80 39.85 10.40
N GLY A 273 -8.50 39.61 11.51
CA GLY A 273 -9.07 40.66 12.36
C GLY A 273 -8.58 40.53 13.80
N THR A 274 -9.40 40.99 14.74
CA THR A 274 -9.22 40.86 16.20
C THR A 274 -10.55 40.43 16.85
N SER A 275 -10.56 40.15 18.17
CA SER A 275 -11.80 39.87 18.90
C SER A 275 -12.83 41.01 18.86
N ASP A 276 -12.35 42.24 18.73
CA ASP A 276 -13.15 43.46 18.86
C ASP A 276 -13.51 44.05 17.49
N ASP A 277 -12.69 43.73 16.47
CA ASP A 277 -12.84 44.13 15.06
C ASP A 277 -12.42 42.94 14.16
N PRO A 278 -13.30 41.93 13.97
CA PRO A 278 -13.01 40.74 13.18
C PRO A 278 -13.06 41.00 11.67
N ILE A 279 -12.37 40.19 10.86
CA ILE A 279 -12.54 40.25 9.40
C ILE A 279 -13.83 39.54 8.99
N HIS A 280 -14.75 40.22 8.29
CA HIS A 280 -16.11 39.70 8.12
C HIS A 280 -16.76 39.88 6.73
N ASP A 281 -17.76 39.03 6.45
CA ASP A 281 -18.61 39.11 5.26
C ASP A 281 -17.90 39.00 3.89
N ILE A 282 -16.74 38.32 3.83
CA ILE A 282 -16.00 38.07 2.59
C ILE A 282 -16.27 36.66 2.04
N SER A 283 -16.42 36.53 0.72
CA SER A 283 -16.61 35.26 0.00
C SER A 283 -15.54 35.00 -1.06
N PHE A 284 -15.17 33.73 -1.21
CA PHE A 284 -14.21 33.21 -2.20
C PHE A 284 -14.82 32.03 -2.96
N ALA A 285 -14.93 32.12 -4.29
CA ALA A 285 -15.53 31.03 -5.08
C ALA A 285 -14.97 30.80 -6.49
N GLY A 286 -14.84 29.53 -6.89
CA GLY A 286 -14.31 29.14 -8.19
C GLY A 286 -12.80 29.37 -8.35
N LEU A 287 -12.09 29.60 -7.24
CA LEU A 287 -10.65 29.87 -7.23
C LEU A 287 -9.86 28.56 -7.11
N THR A 288 -8.64 28.55 -7.64
CA THR A 288 -7.68 27.48 -7.38
C THR A 288 -6.47 28.02 -6.63
N PHE A 289 -6.02 27.31 -5.61
CA PHE A 289 -4.87 27.64 -4.75
C PHE A 289 -3.78 26.59 -4.97
N GLU A 290 -2.64 27.01 -5.51
CA GLU A 290 -1.55 26.11 -5.97
C GLU A 290 -0.15 26.58 -5.52
N HIS A 291 0.78 25.64 -5.32
CA HIS A 291 2.21 25.91 -5.11
C HIS A 291 2.54 26.79 -3.89
N ALA A 292 1.85 26.60 -2.77
CA ALA A 292 2.30 27.09 -1.47
C ALA A 292 3.35 26.12 -0.89
N ALA A 293 4.48 26.63 -0.37
CA ALA A 293 5.54 25.84 0.24
C ALA A 293 5.27 25.60 1.74
N TRP A 294 5.96 24.63 2.34
CA TRP A 294 6.28 24.72 3.77
C TRP A 294 7.67 24.14 4.04
N ASN A 295 8.60 25.00 4.46
CA ASN A 295 10.02 24.66 4.60
C ASN A 295 10.45 24.37 6.04
N GLY A 296 9.53 24.42 7.01
CA GLY A 296 9.80 24.17 8.43
C GLY A 296 10.59 22.87 8.71
N PRO A 297 10.24 21.74 8.07
CA PRO A 297 10.94 20.46 8.30
C PRO A 297 12.40 20.39 7.84
N SER A 298 12.84 21.35 7.03
CA SER A 298 14.25 21.46 6.61
C SER A 298 15.01 22.56 7.39
N THR A 299 14.45 23.07 8.49
CA THR A 299 15.12 23.99 9.44
C THR A 299 15.92 23.21 10.50
N GLY A 300 16.17 23.80 11.69
CA GLY A 300 16.76 23.09 12.84
C GLY A 300 15.71 22.34 13.69
N ASP A 301 14.47 22.83 13.69
CA ASP A 301 13.35 22.23 14.42
C ASP A 301 12.84 20.94 13.75
N GLY A 302 13.04 20.83 12.44
CA GLY A 302 12.59 19.70 11.64
C GLY A 302 11.10 19.45 11.77
N TYR A 303 10.70 18.18 11.87
CA TYR A 303 9.32 17.79 12.14
C TYR A 303 9.29 16.67 13.19
N ALA A 304 9.09 17.08 14.44
CA ALA A 304 8.81 16.17 15.55
C ALA A 304 7.30 16.14 15.82
N SER A 305 6.55 15.34 15.04
CA SER A 305 5.08 15.20 15.23
C SER A 305 4.75 14.70 16.65
N LEU A 306 3.72 15.30 17.23
CA LEU A 306 3.03 14.80 18.40
C LEU A 306 1.79 14.01 17.98
N GLN A 307 0.92 14.61 17.14
CA GLN A 307 -0.25 13.97 16.55
C GLN A 307 -0.91 14.89 15.49
N ALA A 308 -1.53 14.32 14.46
CA ALA A 308 -2.48 15.00 13.56
C ALA A 308 -1.97 16.28 12.87
N SER A 309 -0.71 16.30 12.40
CA SER A 309 -0.03 17.52 11.87
C SER A 309 0.20 18.65 12.89
N LEU A 310 0.27 18.31 14.18
CA LEU A 310 0.84 19.17 15.22
C LEU A 310 2.20 18.62 15.68
N HIS A 311 3.20 19.51 15.74
CA HIS A 311 4.61 19.15 15.93
C HIS A 311 5.31 20.06 16.95
N LEU A 312 6.39 19.54 17.54
CA LEU A 312 7.16 20.20 18.60
C LEU A 312 8.35 20.97 18.02
N VAL A 313 8.41 22.28 18.26
CA VAL A 313 9.47 23.20 17.80
C VAL A 313 10.18 23.90 18.96
N GLY A 314 11.41 24.35 18.73
CA GLY A 314 12.25 25.03 19.70
C GLY A 314 12.79 24.12 20.80
N ALA A 315 13.78 24.62 21.53
CA ALA A 315 14.39 23.94 22.68
C ALA A 315 13.47 23.86 23.93
N THR A 316 12.25 24.40 23.84
CA THR A 316 11.20 24.31 24.87
C THR A 316 10.00 23.47 24.42
N SER A 317 10.12 22.74 23.30
CA SER A 317 9.11 21.82 22.77
C SER A 317 7.71 22.46 22.65
N MET A 318 7.63 23.66 22.04
CA MET A 318 6.36 24.33 21.79
C MET A 318 5.59 23.61 20.69
N LEU A 319 4.29 23.40 20.88
CA LEU A 319 3.44 22.72 19.91
C LEU A 319 2.91 23.71 18.84
N GLN A 320 3.02 23.36 17.57
CA GLN A 320 2.52 24.16 16.44
C GLN A 320 1.82 23.31 15.37
N LYS A 321 0.81 23.88 14.69
CA LYS A 321 0.20 23.32 13.47
C LYS A 321 1.15 23.46 12.27
N ILE A 322 1.02 22.59 11.27
CA ILE A 322 1.51 22.88 9.90
C ILE A 322 0.74 24.09 9.36
N PRO A 323 1.40 25.14 8.82
CA PRO A 323 0.74 26.32 8.26
C PRO A 323 -0.03 26.00 6.97
N ALA A 324 -1.08 26.77 6.69
CA ALA A 324 -1.97 26.56 5.56
C ALA A 324 -1.75 27.54 4.40
N ALA A 325 -2.07 27.08 3.18
CA ALA A 325 -2.09 27.93 1.99
C ALA A 325 -3.15 29.05 2.08
N VAL A 326 -4.22 28.84 2.85
CA VAL A 326 -5.22 29.87 3.18
C VAL A 326 -5.48 29.87 4.68
N THR A 327 -5.33 31.03 5.32
CA THR A 327 -5.54 31.22 6.77
C THR A 327 -6.56 32.31 7.04
N PHE A 328 -7.50 32.06 7.94
CA PHE A 328 -8.35 33.08 8.55
C PHE A 328 -8.18 33.07 10.07
N ARG A 329 -8.03 34.25 10.69
CA ARG A 329 -7.92 34.44 12.15
C ARG A 329 -8.83 35.58 12.60
N SER A 330 -9.54 35.39 13.71
CA SER A 330 -10.53 36.34 14.23
C SER A 330 -11.45 36.83 13.10
N ALA A 331 -12.05 35.84 12.45
CA ALA A 331 -12.86 35.98 11.25
C ALA A 331 -14.35 35.78 11.56
N LYS A 332 -15.24 36.30 10.72
CA LYS A 332 -16.68 36.13 10.92
C LYS A 332 -17.50 36.07 9.65
N ASN A 333 -18.33 35.04 9.52
CA ASN A 333 -19.19 34.84 8.34
C ASN A 333 -18.39 34.88 7.01
N ILE A 334 -17.14 34.42 7.02
CA ILE A 334 -16.33 34.18 5.83
C ILE A 334 -16.89 32.96 5.09
N SER A 335 -16.80 32.95 3.76
CA SER A 335 -17.32 31.84 2.97
C SER A 335 -16.38 31.42 1.85
N VAL A 336 -15.88 30.19 1.92
CA VAL A 336 -14.97 29.59 0.93
C VAL A 336 -15.73 28.44 0.28
N ARG A 337 -16.15 28.59 -0.98
CA ARG A 337 -17.01 27.61 -1.69
C ARG A 337 -16.61 27.34 -3.13
N ALA A 338 -16.71 26.10 -3.61
CA ALA A 338 -16.38 25.73 -4.99
C ALA A 338 -14.94 26.10 -5.40
N ASN A 339 -13.98 26.01 -4.47
CA ASN A 339 -12.55 26.23 -4.73
C ASN A 339 -11.77 24.91 -4.77
N ILE A 340 -10.59 24.95 -5.39
CA ILE A 340 -9.65 23.82 -5.45
C ILE A 340 -8.39 24.20 -4.66
N PHE A 341 -7.90 23.28 -3.82
CA PHE A 341 -6.66 23.38 -3.06
C PHE A 341 -5.78 22.21 -3.48
N THR A 342 -4.69 22.48 -4.21
CA THR A 342 -3.83 21.42 -4.75
C THR A 342 -2.38 21.86 -4.90
N HIS A 343 -1.46 20.90 -5.03
CA HIS A 343 -0.03 21.16 -5.18
C HIS A 343 0.54 21.99 -4.02
N LEU A 344 0.21 21.59 -2.78
CA LEU A 344 0.53 22.31 -1.56
C LEU A 344 1.57 21.57 -0.72
N GLY A 345 2.56 22.30 -0.22
CA GLY A 345 3.63 21.85 0.68
C GLY A 345 3.30 21.94 2.17
N GLY A 346 2.27 22.70 2.54
CA GLY A 346 1.73 22.79 3.91
C GLY A 346 0.37 22.10 4.05
N ALA A 347 -0.52 22.71 4.82
CA ALA A 347 -1.94 22.36 4.88
C ALA A 347 -2.77 23.14 3.85
N GLY A 348 -4.01 22.71 3.58
CA GLY A 348 -4.93 23.37 2.65
C GLY A 348 -5.47 24.70 3.18
N LEU A 349 -6.36 24.62 4.18
CA LEU A 349 -7.01 25.79 4.79
C LEU A 349 -7.04 25.68 6.32
N THR A 350 -6.85 26.79 7.04
CA THR A 350 -7.15 26.88 8.48
C THR A 350 -8.06 28.04 8.86
N LEU A 351 -8.95 27.79 9.84
CA LEU A 351 -9.63 28.80 10.65
C LEU A 351 -9.01 28.77 12.05
N GLU A 352 -8.41 29.87 12.50
CA GLU A 352 -7.68 29.97 13.77
C GLU A 352 -8.54 30.61 14.88
N GLU A 353 -7.92 30.98 16.01
CA GLU A 353 -8.51 31.68 17.15
C GLU A 353 -9.52 32.79 16.75
N GLY A 354 -10.66 32.83 17.43
CA GLY A 354 -11.72 33.82 17.22
C GLY A 354 -12.52 33.69 15.91
N SER A 355 -12.29 32.67 15.08
CA SER A 355 -13.01 32.51 13.78
C SER A 355 -14.41 31.91 13.97
N GLN A 356 -15.46 32.61 13.52
CA GLN A 356 -16.85 32.33 13.90
C GLN A 356 -17.88 32.39 12.77
N GLN A 357 -18.82 31.45 12.77
CA GLN A 357 -19.93 31.39 11.80
C GLN A 357 -19.49 31.29 10.32
N ASP A 358 -18.24 30.86 10.09
CA ASP A 358 -17.64 30.75 8.76
C ASP A 358 -18.13 29.49 8.04
N THR A 359 -18.19 29.51 6.71
CA THR A 359 -18.58 28.35 5.89
C THR A 359 -17.49 27.93 4.91
N ILE A 360 -16.92 26.75 5.11
CA ILE A 360 -16.03 26.07 4.16
C ILE A 360 -16.85 24.99 3.47
N SER A 361 -17.37 25.23 2.25
CA SER A 361 -18.29 24.25 1.64
C SER A 361 -18.22 24.05 0.13
N GLY A 362 -18.17 22.81 -0.33
CA GLY A 362 -18.09 22.50 -1.75
C GLY A 362 -16.70 22.66 -2.34
N ASN A 363 -15.62 22.51 -1.55
CA ASN A 363 -14.25 22.66 -2.04
C ASN A 363 -13.57 21.29 -2.23
N HIS A 364 -12.62 21.22 -3.15
CA HIS A 364 -11.79 20.03 -3.38
C HIS A 364 -10.38 20.26 -2.80
N PHE A 365 -9.93 19.36 -1.93
CA PHE A 365 -8.58 19.30 -1.38
C PHE A 365 -7.89 18.03 -1.89
N THR A 366 -6.81 18.17 -2.67
CA THR A 366 -6.04 17.04 -3.21
C THR A 366 -4.57 17.40 -3.42
N ASP A 367 -3.66 16.42 -3.43
CA ASP A 367 -2.21 16.64 -3.48
C ASP A 367 -1.68 17.68 -2.45
N ILE A 368 -1.94 17.42 -1.17
CA ILE A 368 -1.52 18.29 -0.06
C ILE A 368 -0.51 17.53 0.81
N SER A 369 0.59 18.18 1.19
CA SER A 369 1.66 17.55 1.98
C SER A 369 1.24 17.25 3.42
N GLY A 370 0.43 18.12 4.03
CA GLY A 370 -0.20 17.96 5.35
C GLY A 370 -1.73 17.81 5.26
N SER A 371 -2.44 18.25 6.30
CA SER A 371 -3.92 18.17 6.39
C SER A 371 -4.67 19.05 5.38
N GLY A 372 -5.87 18.60 4.99
CA GLY A 372 -6.77 19.38 4.12
C GLY A 372 -7.35 20.62 4.81
N ILE A 373 -8.07 20.41 5.93
CA ILE A 373 -8.74 21.48 6.68
C ILE A 373 -8.36 21.41 8.17
N GLN A 374 -8.06 22.54 8.80
CA GLN A 374 -7.72 22.68 10.24
C GLN A 374 -8.57 23.76 10.92
N ILE A 375 -9.36 23.42 11.94
CA ILE A 375 -10.27 24.35 12.63
C ILE A 375 -9.87 24.52 14.11
N GLY A 376 -9.70 25.76 14.55
CA GLY A 376 -9.30 26.11 15.91
C GLY A 376 -7.83 25.85 16.20
N ASP A 377 -7.51 25.85 17.49
CA ASP A 377 -6.14 25.80 18.02
C ASP A 377 -6.08 24.92 19.29
N VAL A 378 -4.90 24.83 19.92
CA VAL A 378 -4.58 23.87 21.01
C VAL A 378 -3.91 24.50 22.23
N ASP A 379 -3.52 25.76 22.14
CA ASP A 379 -2.79 26.53 23.16
C ASP A 379 -3.71 27.18 24.19
N GLN A 380 -4.94 27.52 23.79
CA GLN A 380 -5.92 28.25 24.59
C GLN A 380 -7.20 27.42 24.88
N PRO A 381 -7.16 26.39 25.75
CA PRO A 381 -8.31 25.54 26.08
C PRO A 381 -9.46 26.26 26.82
N HIS A 382 -9.20 27.43 27.40
CA HIS A 382 -10.16 28.21 28.18
C HIS A 382 -10.17 29.67 27.70
N VAL A 383 -11.15 30.03 26.87
CA VAL A 383 -11.34 31.40 26.35
C VAL A 383 -12.79 31.85 26.48
N SER A 384 -13.05 33.14 26.29
CA SER A 384 -14.43 33.66 26.25
C SER A 384 -15.15 33.19 24.98
N ASP A 385 -16.50 33.15 24.98
CA ASP A 385 -17.28 32.78 23.78
C ASP A 385 -17.07 33.76 22.59
N ALA A 386 -16.47 34.94 22.81
CA ALA A 386 -16.07 35.88 21.74
C ALA A 386 -14.70 35.55 21.11
N GLN A 387 -13.86 34.78 21.80
CA GLN A 387 -12.54 34.32 21.34
C GLN A 387 -12.57 32.85 20.89
N ALA A 388 -13.59 32.09 21.30
CA ALA A 388 -13.76 30.70 20.91
C ALA A 388 -14.06 30.59 19.40
N THR A 389 -13.24 29.83 18.68
CA THR A 389 -13.51 29.40 17.30
C THR A 389 -14.77 28.54 17.30
N SER A 390 -15.87 29.03 16.70
CA SER A 390 -17.19 28.48 16.97
C SER A 390 -18.30 28.75 15.94
N GLY A 391 -19.31 27.88 15.89
CA GLY A 391 -20.44 27.99 14.96
C GLY A 391 -20.08 27.79 13.49
N ASN A 392 -18.90 27.26 13.18
CA ASN A 392 -18.38 27.13 11.81
C ASN A 392 -19.00 25.91 11.11
N THR A 393 -19.17 25.99 9.79
CA THR A 393 -19.77 24.93 8.97
C THR A 393 -18.78 24.46 7.91
N ILE A 394 -18.38 23.19 7.99
CA ILE A 394 -17.48 22.52 7.05
C ILE A 394 -18.30 21.46 6.32
N ALA A 395 -18.77 21.75 5.10
CA ALA A 395 -19.78 20.90 4.46
C ALA A 395 -19.60 20.62 2.96
N ASN A 396 -19.95 19.42 2.48
CA ASN A 396 -19.83 19.06 1.06
C ASN A 396 -18.40 19.24 0.47
N ASN A 397 -17.34 19.12 1.28
CA ASN A 397 -15.98 19.15 0.77
C ASN A 397 -15.51 17.75 0.39
N TYR A 398 -14.72 17.68 -0.68
CA TYR A 398 -14.11 16.45 -1.21
C TYR A 398 -12.62 16.47 -0.83
N VAL A 399 -12.18 15.54 0.02
CA VAL A 399 -10.83 15.53 0.59
C VAL A 399 -10.14 14.21 0.28
N ARG A 400 -9.15 14.23 -0.61
CA ARG A 400 -8.41 13.04 -1.04
C ARG A 400 -6.92 13.31 -1.11
N ASP A 401 -6.09 12.28 -1.13
CA ASP A 401 -4.68 12.42 -1.56
C ASP A 401 -3.86 13.45 -0.75
N ILE A 402 -4.14 13.58 0.54
CA ILE A 402 -3.46 14.47 1.47
C ILE A 402 -2.38 13.73 2.29
N GLY A 403 -1.57 14.46 3.07
CA GLY A 403 -0.49 13.87 3.84
C GLY A 403 0.67 13.33 2.99
N LYS A 404 0.89 13.88 1.78
CA LYS A 404 1.90 13.42 0.81
C LYS A 404 3.34 13.43 1.36
N GLU A 405 3.65 14.26 2.36
CA GLU A 405 4.96 14.29 3.06
C GLU A 405 4.88 14.12 4.58
N PHE A 406 3.71 14.38 5.18
CA PHE A 406 3.45 14.32 6.62
C PHE A 406 2.29 13.36 6.85
N GLN A 407 2.60 12.08 6.97
CA GLN A 407 1.63 10.98 6.90
C GLN A 407 0.74 10.87 8.15
N ASP A 408 1.03 11.63 9.21
CA ASP A 408 0.14 11.84 10.36
C ASP A 408 -0.95 12.90 10.10
N ALA A 409 -0.99 13.50 8.91
CA ALA A 409 -2.08 14.36 8.49
C ALA A 409 -3.44 13.65 8.46
N VAL A 410 -4.48 14.39 8.88
CA VAL A 410 -5.89 13.97 8.84
C VAL A 410 -6.67 14.80 7.83
N GLY A 411 -7.79 14.26 7.32
CA GLY A 411 -8.63 14.93 6.32
C GLY A 411 -9.17 16.28 6.81
N ILE A 412 -9.89 16.25 7.92
CA ILE A 412 -10.37 17.44 8.64
C ILE A 412 -9.95 17.32 10.11
N TRP A 413 -9.20 18.31 10.60
CA TRP A 413 -8.79 18.43 12.01
C TRP A 413 -9.55 19.56 12.71
N LEU A 414 -9.95 19.33 13.96
CA LEU A 414 -10.59 20.32 14.83
C LEU A 414 -9.95 20.28 16.23
N GLY A 415 -9.40 21.40 16.68
CA GLY A 415 -8.86 21.58 18.04
C GLY A 415 -9.93 21.89 19.07
N TYR A 416 -9.71 22.94 19.87
CA TYR A 416 -10.71 23.44 20.80
C TYR A 416 -11.77 24.30 20.08
N VAL A 417 -12.83 23.63 19.60
CA VAL A 417 -13.90 24.21 18.78
C VAL A 417 -15.27 24.01 19.45
N ALA A 418 -16.17 24.98 19.34
CA ALA A 418 -17.53 24.91 19.92
C ALA A 418 -18.64 25.06 18.89
N GLY A 419 -19.75 24.31 19.05
CA GLY A 419 -20.99 24.48 18.29
C GLY A 419 -20.86 24.42 16.77
N SER A 420 -19.80 23.79 16.24
CA SER A 420 -19.48 23.77 14.81
C SER A 420 -19.93 22.45 14.16
N ALA A 421 -20.27 22.50 12.88
CA ALA A 421 -20.76 21.37 12.10
C ALA A 421 -19.76 20.94 11.03
N VAL A 422 -19.47 19.64 10.95
CA VAL A 422 -18.69 18.97 9.91
C VAL A 422 -19.62 17.96 9.27
N GLN A 423 -20.18 18.28 8.10
CA GLN A 423 -21.31 17.53 7.55
C GLN A 423 -21.28 17.27 6.05
N HIS A 424 -21.79 16.12 5.59
CA HIS A 424 -21.86 15.80 4.15
C HIS A 424 -20.52 15.89 3.39
N ASN A 425 -19.38 15.73 4.07
CA ASN A 425 -18.07 15.70 3.42
C ASN A 425 -17.73 14.26 3.00
N GLU A 426 -16.90 14.11 1.97
CA GLU A 426 -16.39 12.82 1.50
C GLU A 426 -14.86 12.84 1.58
N LEU A 427 -14.29 11.88 2.33
CA LEU A 427 -12.87 11.89 2.71
C LEU A 427 -12.23 10.52 2.50
N PHE A 428 -11.19 10.43 1.67
CA PHE A 428 -10.58 9.14 1.31
C PHE A 428 -9.14 9.18 0.79
N GLN A 429 -8.54 8.01 0.56
CA GLN A 429 -7.11 7.86 0.25
C GLN A 429 -6.23 8.58 1.29
N LEU A 430 -6.49 8.31 2.57
CA LEU A 430 -5.88 9.01 3.70
C LEU A 430 -4.79 8.17 4.38
N PRO A 431 -3.58 8.72 4.61
CA PRO A 431 -2.51 7.96 5.26
C PRO A 431 -2.81 7.66 6.73
N TYR A 432 -3.58 8.52 7.40
CA TYR A 432 -4.02 8.37 8.79
C TYR A 432 -5.55 8.58 8.91
N SER A 433 -6.02 9.40 9.86
CA SER A 433 -7.44 9.51 10.23
C SER A 433 -8.28 10.40 9.32
N GLY A 434 -9.59 10.16 9.25
CA GLY A 434 -10.54 10.94 8.44
C GLY A 434 -10.85 12.30 9.06
N ILE A 435 -11.67 12.29 10.10
CA ILE A 435 -12.04 13.47 10.90
C ILE A 435 -11.46 13.29 12.30
N SER A 436 -10.77 14.31 12.84
CA SER A 436 -10.17 14.30 14.17
C SER A 436 -10.66 15.52 14.96
N ILE A 437 -11.25 15.34 16.14
CA ILE A 437 -11.86 16.44 16.92
C ILE A 437 -11.52 16.41 18.42
N GLY A 438 -11.10 17.58 18.95
CA GLY A 438 -10.74 17.78 20.35
C GLY A 438 -9.26 17.53 20.62
N TRP A 439 -8.78 17.98 21.78
CA TRP A 439 -7.34 17.96 22.09
C TRP A 439 -7.02 17.84 23.59
N GLY A 440 -5.78 17.46 23.92
CA GLY A 440 -5.23 17.51 25.27
C GLY A 440 -5.48 16.27 26.14
N TRP A 441 -6.06 15.20 25.57
CA TRP A 441 -6.25 13.88 26.22
C TRP A 441 -7.00 13.95 27.58
N GLY A 442 -7.83 14.98 27.76
CA GLY A 442 -8.58 15.27 28.98
C GLY A 442 -7.80 15.97 30.12
N ASN A 443 -6.52 16.30 29.92
CA ASN A 443 -5.68 16.96 30.94
C ASN A 443 -6.05 18.44 31.19
N SER A 444 -6.83 19.04 30.28
CA SER A 444 -7.27 20.43 30.32
C SER A 444 -8.79 20.57 30.52
N ASP A 445 -9.51 19.51 30.87
CA ASP A 445 -10.96 19.54 30.99
C ASP A 445 -11.44 20.29 32.26
N PRO A 446 -12.53 21.08 32.19
CA PRO A 446 -13.36 21.33 31.01
C PRO A 446 -12.80 22.44 30.11
N THR A 447 -12.73 22.15 28.81
CA THR A 447 -12.31 23.11 27.77
C THR A 447 -13.51 23.87 27.18
N VAL A 448 -13.28 24.75 26.20
CA VAL A 448 -14.37 25.36 25.42
C VAL A 448 -15.10 24.39 24.48
N ALA A 449 -14.57 23.18 24.24
CA ALA A 449 -15.12 22.23 23.29
C ALA A 449 -16.48 21.66 23.75
N LYS A 450 -17.54 21.92 22.97
CA LYS A 450 -18.93 21.60 23.33
C LYS A 450 -19.84 21.64 22.09
N ASN A 451 -20.91 20.84 22.08
CA ASN A 451 -22.03 20.92 21.13
C ASN A 451 -21.68 20.84 19.62
N ASN A 452 -20.55 20.24 19.23
CA ASN A 452 -20.18 20.09 17.81
C ASN A 452 -20.89 18.90 17.16
N GLN A 453 -21.12 18.99 15.84
CA GLN A 453 -21.89 18.03 15.04
C GLN A 453 -21.00 17.45 13.95
N ILE A 454 -20.75 16.14 13.98
CA ILE A 454 -20.04 15.41 12.92
C ILE A 454 -21.08 14.51 12.23
N GLU A 455 -21.67 14.99 11.13
CA GLU A 455 -22.94 14.45 10.62
C GLU A 455 -22.92 14.06 9.13
N ASN A 456 -23.39 12.86 8.79
CA ASN A 456 -23.56 12.43 7.39
C ASN A 456 -22.27 12.51 6.53
N ASN A 457 -21.08 12.36 7.10
CA ASN A 457 -19.84 12.29 6.31
C ASN A 457 -19.61 10.86 5.79
N TYR A 458 -19.02 10.72 4.60
CA TYR A 458 -18.53 9.43 4.10
C TYR A 458 -17.01 9.40 4.20
N VAL A 459 -16.48 8.48 5.00
CA VAL A 459 -15.03 8.27 5.16
C VAL A 459 -14.67 6.88 4.65
N HIS A 460 -13.71 6.80 3.73
CA HIS A 460 -13.25 5.51 3.20
C HIS A 460 -11.76 5.48 2.88
N ASP A 461 -11.21 4.31 2.61
CA ASP A 461 -9.81 4.12 2.17
C ASP A 461 -8.83 4.91 3.06
N HIS A 462 -8.86 4.59 4.36
CA HIS A 462 -8.28 5.38 5.44
C HIS A 462 -7.40 4.52 6.37
N LEU A 463 -6.57 5.19 7.19
CA LEU A 463 -5.44 4.57 7.89
C LEU A 463 -4.56 3.76 6.92
N LEU A 464 -4.27 4.34 5.75
CA LEU A 464 -3.56 3.64 4.66
C LEU A 464 -2.05 3.46 4.91
N THR A 465 -1.48 4.17 5.88
CA THR A 465 -0.04 4.12 6.21
C THR A 465 0.22 4.03 7.70
N LEU A 466 -0.51 4.81 8.51
CA LEU A 466 -0.37 4.86 9.97
C LEU A 466 -1.54 4.16 10.67
N LEU A 467 -1.36 3.88 11.96
CA LEU A 467 -2.31 3.18 12.85
C LEU A 467 -2.57 4.02 14.11
N ASP A 468 -3.41 3.55 15.04
CA ASP A 468 -3.79 4.30 16.26
C ASP A 468 -4.61 5.56 15.93
N GLY A 469 -5.70 5.38 15.18
CA GLY A 469 -6.58 6.44 14.71
C GLY A 469 -7.92 5.86 14.22
N GLY A 470 -8.66 6.62 13.41
CA GLY A 470 -9.98 6.20 12.93
C GLY A 470 -10.52 7.00 11.76
N GLY A 471 -11.64 6.55 11.19
CA GLY A 471 -12.41 7.34 10.22
C GLY A 471 -12.99 8.59 10.87
N ILE A 472 -13.48 8.45 12.11
CA ILE A 472 -13.79 9.57 13.02
C ILE A 472 -13.13 9.31 14.37
N TYR A 473 -12.28 10.23 14.81
CA TYR A 473 -11.47 10.15 16.03
C TYR A 473 -11.75 11.34 16.96
N SER A 474 -11.79 11.13 18.29
CA SER A 474 -11.99 12.21 19.26
C SER A 474 -11.09 12.14 20.51
N LEU A 475 -10.84 13.30 21.12
CA LEU A 475 -10.14 13.45 22.41
C LEU A 475 -10.90 14.36 23.39
N ALA A 476 -10.65 14.18 24.70
CA ALA A 476 -11.10 15.06 25.79
C ALA A 476 -12.63 15.22 25.95
N ALA A 477 -13.06 15.94 26.99
CA ALA A 477 -14.49 16.17 27.23
C ALA A 477 -15.08 17.15 26.22
N GLN A 478 -16.15 16.71 25.56
CA GLN A 478 -16.86 17.45 24.53
C GLN A 478 -18.38 17.31 24.74
N PRO A 479 -18.92 17.86 25.85
CA PRO A 479 -20.31 17.69 26.24
C PRO A 479 -21.26 18.19 25.14
N GLY A 480 -22.24 17.34 24.81
CA GLY A 480 -23.26 17.66 23.80
C GLY A 480 -22.81 17.49 22.36
N ASN A 481 -21.56 17.04 22.10
CA ASN A 481 -21.16 16.66 20.76
C ASN A 481 -21.97 15.46 20.25
N VAL A 482 -22.20 15.42 18.94
CA VAL A 482 -22.85 14.32 18.23
C VAL A 482 -21.98 13.86 17.06
N ILE A 483 -21.83 12.54 16.93
CA ILE A 483 -21.26 11.86 15.75
C ILE A 483 -22.40 10.99 15.20
N THR A 484 -23.06 11.41 14.12
CA THR A 484 -24.26 10.71 13.61
C THR A 484 -24.41 10.65 12.11
N GLY A 485 -25.09 9.64 11.59
CA GLY A 485 -25.37 9.50 10.15
C GLY A 485 -24.14 9.24 9.27
N ASN A 486 -22.93 9.13 9.83
CA ASN A 486 -21.71 8.96 9.04
C ASN A 486 -21.60 7.52 8.51
N VAL A 487 -21.02 7.36 7.33
CA VAL A 487 -20.65 6.06 6.76
C VAL A 487 -19.12 5.94 6.78
N ILE A 488 -18.60 4.82 7.29
CA ILE A 488 -17.15 4.59 7.42
C ILE A 488 -16.77 3.21 6.88
N SER A 489 -15.83 3.13 5.95
CA SER A 489 -15.42 1.85 5.33
C SER A 489 -13.95 1.78 4.91
N ARG A 490 -13.51 0.58 4.52
CA ARG A 490 -12.19 0.31 3.88
C ARG A 490 -11.01 0.88 4.68
N GLN A 491 -11.06 0.69 5.99
CA GLN A 491 -9.93 0.85 6.88
C GLN A 491 -8.83 -0.20 6.57
N LYS A 492 -7.56 0.21 6.48
CA LYS A 492 -6.44 -0.71 6.17
C LYS A 492 -5.65 -1.19 7.40
N HIS A 493 -5.51 -0.35 8.43
CA HIS A 493 -4.78 -0.68 9.66
C HIS A 493 -5.68 -0.62 10.90
N LEU A 494 -5.27 -1.30 11.98
CA LEU A 494 -6.05 -1.51 13.22
C LEU A 494 -6.45 -0.20 13.95
N TYR A 495 -7.20 -0.36 15.06
CA TYR A 495 -7.90 0.67 15.86
C TYR A 495 -9.30 1.00 15.32
N GLY A 496 -10.06 1.87 16.00
CA GLY A 496 -11.49 2.02 15.74
C GLY A 496 -11.83 2.90 14.53
N ALA A 497 -12.60 2.39 13.57
CA ALA A 497 -13.21 3.18 12.50
C ALA A 497 -14.02 4.37 13.06
N ILE A 498 -14.67 4.20 14.23
CA ILE A 498 -14.91 5.28 15.20
C ILE A 498 -14.02 5.05 16.42
N TYR A 499 -13.22 6.05 16.82
CA TYR A 499 -12.32 5.97 17.98
C TYR A 499 -12.58 7.14 18.94
N LEU A 500 -13.18 6.84 20.11
CA LEU A 500 -13.32 7.77 21.23
C LEU A 500 -12.14 7.61 22.20
N ASP A 501 -11.06 8.36 21.94
CA ASP A 501 -9.77 8.22 22.64
C ASP A 501 -9.69 9.03 23.96
N ALA A 502 -8.52 9.06 24.60
CA ALA A 502 -8.30 9.50 25.96
C ALA A 502 -9.02 10.81 26.33
N GLY A 503 -9.77 10.75 27.43
CA GLY A 503 -10.60 11.85 27.91
C GLY A 503 -11.97 11.97 27.23
N SER A 504 -12.22 11.33 26.07
CA SER A 504 -13.49 11.42 25.32
C SER A 504 -14.71 11.25 26.22
N ARG A 505 -15.51 12.31 26.34
CA ARG A 505 -16.58 12.41 27.35
C ARG A 505 -17.77 13.24 26.86
N GLY A 506 -18.98 12.76 27.18
CA GLY A 506 -20.23 13.47 26.89
C GLY A 506 -20.63 13.49 25.41
N ILE A 507 -20.01 12.63 24.59
CA ILE A 507 -20.22 12.50 23.14
C ILE A 507 -21.35 11.49 22.87
N THR A 508 -22.22 11.79 21.91
CA THR A 508 -23.25 10.86 21.41
C THR A 508 -22.86 10.30 20.04
N VAL A 509 -22.57 9.00 19.96
CA VAL A 509 -22.32 8.27 18.71
C VAL A 509 -23.59 7.51 18.34
N SER A 510 -24.32 7.95 17.31
CA SER A 510 -25.58 7.27 16.93
C SER A 510 -25.85 7.20 15.44
N HIS A 511 -26.59 6.18 14.98
CA HIS A 511 -27.02 6.05 13.58
C HIS A 511 -25.88 6.09 12.53
N ASN A 512 -24.63 5.79 12.90
CA ASN A 512 -23.53 5.66 11.95
C ASN A 512 -23.54 4.24 11.33
N ALA A 513 -23.00 4.08 10.12
CA ALA A 513 -22.83 2.78 9.47
C ALA A 513 -21.35 2.49 9.18
N VAL A 514 -20.89 1.33 9.61
CA VAL A 514 -19.46 0.99 9.66
C VAL A 514 -19.29 -0.44 9.14
N PHE A 515 -18.64 -0.58 7.98
CA PHE A 515 -18.50 -1.87 7.29
C PHE A 515 -17.18 -1.96 6.52
N ASP A 516 -16.69 -3.18 6.29
CA ASP A 516 -15.41 -3.43 5.62
C ASP A 516 -14.21 -2.69 6.25
N ASN A 517 -14.19 -2.66 7.58
CA ASN A 517 -13.10 -2.10 8.39
C ASN A 517 -12.34 -3.20 9.13
N VAL A 518 -11.21 -2.86 9.74
CA VAL A 518 -10.39 -3.80 10.54
C VAL A 518 -10.93 -3.90 11.97
N GLN A 519 -11.42 -2.78 12.53
CA GLN A 519 -12.11 -2.73 13.81
C GLN A 519 -13.12 -1.56 13.79
N ASN A 520 -14.35 -1.82 14.23
CA ASN A 520 -15.49 -0.94 14.01
C ASN A 520 -15.58 0.21 15.03
N LEU A 521 -15.30 -0.08 16.30
CA LEU A 521 -15.39 0.90 17.40
C LEU A 521 -14.32 0.66 18.46
N PHE A 522 -13.64 1.71 18.89
CA PHE A 522 -12.66 1.68 19.98
C PHE A 522 -12.92 2.83 20.97
N VAL A 523 -13.04 2.55 22.27
CA VAL A 523 -13.43 3.56 23.28
C VAL A 523 -12.60 3.42 24.56
N THR A 524 -11.75 4.42 24.83
CA THR A 524 -11.02 4.57 26.11
C THR A 524 -11.67 5.60 27.05
N GLY A 525 -12.55 6.44 26.50
CA GLY A 525 -13.34 7.44 27.21
C GLY A 525 -14.47 6.88 28.09
N GLY A 526 -15.20 7.78 28.77
CA GLY A 526 -16.33 7.46 29.66
C GLY A 526 -17.51 8.43 29.49
N GLU A 527 -18.67 8.15 30.08
CA GLU A 527 -19.88 9.00 29.96
C GLU A 527 -20.34 9.31 28.52
N ASN A 528 -19.96 8.49 27.53
CA ASN A 528 -20.44 8.63 26.15
C ASN A 528 -21.71 7.79 25.93
N THR A 529 -22.54 8.17 24.96
CA THR A 529 -23.76 7.43 24.57
C THR A 529 -23.58 6.86 23.17
N ILE A 530 -23.63 5.53 23.04
CA ILE A 530 -23.33 4.81 21.79
C ILE A 530 -24.55 3.97 21.43
N THR A 531 -25.39 4.45 20.50
CA THR A 531 -26.73 3.87 20.28
C THR A 531 -27.20 3.85 18.83
N ASP A 532 -27.96 2.81 18.45
CA ASP A 532 -28.65 2.73 17.14
C ASP A 532 -27.73 2.81 15.89
N ASN A 533 -26.43 2.50 16.04
CA ASN A 533 -25.46 2.40 14.94
C ASN A 533 -25.45 1.00 14.29
N TYR A 534 -24.87 0.86 13.10
CA TYR A 534 -24.82 -0.37 12.29
C TYR A 534 -23.37 -0.79 12.02
N TRP A 535 -22.96 -1.97 12.50
CA TRP A 535 -21.56 -2.43 12.46
C TRP A 535 -21.42 -3.82 11.81
N GLN A 536 -20.54 -3.97 10.83
CA GLN A 536 -20.24 -5.28 10.22
C GLN A 536 -19.20 -6.02 11.06
N ASN A 537 -19.65 -6.83 12.01
CA ASN A 537 -18.76 -7.60 12.89
C ASN A 537 -18.30 -8.88 12.18
N ARG A 538 -16.99 -8.98 11.93
CA ARG A 538 -16.25 -10.12 11.38
C ARG A 538 -15.57 -10.92 12.50
N TYR A 539 -15.11 -10.25 13.56
CA TYR A 539 -14.48 -10.85 14.74
C TYR A 539 -15.13 -10.33 16.05
N ALA A 540 -14.65 -10.78 17.21
CA ALA A 540 -15.21 -10.39 18.50
C ALA A 540 -14.55 -9.11 19.05
N GLU A 541 -13.33 -8.85 18.61
CA GLU A 541 -12.48 -7.70 18.88
C GLU A 541 -12.87 -6.44 18.07
N ASP A 542 -13.83 -6.53 17.14
CA ASP A 542 -14.24 -5.39 16.30
C ASP A 542 -14.91 -4.24 17.09
N ILE A 543 -15.34 -4.46 18.34
CA ILE A 543 -15.90 -3.44 19.23
C ILE A 543 -15.21 -3.53 20.59
N ASP A 544 -14.17 -2.73 20.78
CA ASP A 544 -13.43 -2.60 22.04
C ASP A 544 -13.92 -1.39 22.84
N ILE A 545 -14.63 -1.64 23.94
CA ILE A 545 -15.04 -0.60 24.90
C ILE A 545 -14.38 -0.90 26.24
N PHE A 546 -13.35 -0.14 26.58
CA PHE A 546 -12.59 -0.33 27.81
C PHE A 546 -13.40 0.14 29.04
N LEU A 547 -13.06 -0.42 30.21
CA LEU A 547 -13.55 0.14 31.46
C LEU A 547 -12.90 1.52 31.66
N PRO A 548 -13.68 2.62 31.77
CA PRO A 548 -13.10 3.94 31.94
C PRO A 548 -12.44 4.06 33.33
N PRO A 549 -11.54 5.06 33.53
CA PRO A 549 -10.93 5.33 34.83
C PRO A 549 -11.94 5.42 35.98
N PRO A 550 -11.61 5.00 37.23
CA PRO A 550 -12.59 4.88 38.32
C PRO A 550 -13.32 6.16 38.76
N TRP A 551 -12.84 7.34 38.33
CA TRP A 551 -13.47 8.64 38.56
C TRP A 551 -14.36 9.08 37.39
N PHE A 552 -14.51 8.26 36.35
CA PHE A 552 -15.39 8.46 35.21
C PHE A 552 -16.62 7.56 35.31
N GLY A 553 -17.80 8.09 35.01
CA GLY A 553 -19.01 7.29 34.79
C GLY A 553 -18.90 6.38 33.55
N PRO A 554 -19.70 5.31 33.49
CA PRO A 554 -19.68 4.33 32.41
C PRO A 554 -20.18 4.92 31.09
N ASN A 555 -19.77 4.32 29.97
CA ASN A 555 -20.40 4.55 28.68
C ASN A 555 -21.78 3.86 28.63
N SER A 556 -22.77 4.53 28.06
CA SER A 556 -24.10 3.97 27.77
C SER A 556 -24.07 3.34 26.38
N VAL A 557 -24.44 2.06 26.27
CA VAL A 557 -24.41 1.30 25.01
C VAL A 557 -25.75 0.58 24.83
N SER A 558 -26.51 0.98 23.81
CA SER A 558 -27.89 0.52 23.56
C SER A 558 -28.17 0.32 22.07
N ASN A 559 -29.18 -0.48 21.73
CA ASN A 559 -29.79 -0.63 20.39
C ASN A 559 -28.90 -0.96 19.17
N ASN A 560 -27.57 -0.95 19.27
CA ASN A 560 -26.65 -1.12 18.15
C ASN A 560 -26.89 -2.42 17.37
N HIS A 561 -26.79 -2.33 16.06
CA HIS A 561 -27.15 -3.35 15.08
C HIS A 561 -25.90 -4.02 14.48
N GLU A 562 -25.92 -5.35 14.46
CA GLU A 562 -24.97 -6.20 13.74
C GLU A 562 -25.48 -6.40 12.31
N ILE A 563 -24.69 -6.02 11.30
CA ILE A 563 -25.01 -6.21 9.88
C ILE A 563 -24.14 -7.31 9.26
N GLY A 564 -24.70 -8.11 8.36
CA GLY A 564 -23.96 -9.09 7.56
C GLY A 564 -23.26 -8.44 6.36
N GLY A 565 -23.86 -7.40 5.79
CA GLY A 565 -23.26 -6.60 4.72
C GLY A 565 -23.99 -5.27 4.47
N VAL A 566 -23.54 -4.53 3.46
CA VAL A 566 -24.03 -3.18 3.12
C VAL A 566 -25.54 -3.16 2.88
N GLN A 567 -26.12 -4.23 2.35
CA GLN A 567 -27.55 -4.37 2.08
C GLN A 567 -28.45 -4.39 3.33
N ASP A 568 -27.88 -4.58 4.53
CA ASP A 568 -28.62 -4.57 5.80
C ASP A 568 -28.66 -3.17 6.45
N ILE A 569 -27.94 -2.19 5.88
CA ILE A 569 -27.91 -0.79 6.33
C ILE A 569 -29.17 -0.08 5.79
N PRO A 570 -29.83 0.80 6.58
CA PRO A 570 -30.93 1.63 6.06
C PRO A 570 -30.48 2.44 4.85
N SER A 571 -31.18 2.33 3.72
CA SER A 571 -30.76 2.99 2.47
C SER A 571 -30.60 4.51 2.62
N GLY A 572 -31.48 5.15 3.41
CA GLY A 572 -31.38 6.59 3.73
C GLY A 572 -30.08 7.00 4.42
N LEU A 573 -29.43 6.09 5.17
CA LEU A 573 -28.13 6.34 5.79
C LEU A 573 -27.00 6.32 4.74
N LEU A 574 -27.08 5.41 3.78
CA LEU A 574 -26.12 5.34 2.67
C LEU A 574 -26.30 6.46 1.64
N THR A 575 -27.53 6.95 1.41
CA THR A 575 -27.80 8.03 0.43
C THR A 575 -27.59 9.43 0.97
N ASN A 576 -27.59 9.60 2.30
CA ASN A 576 -27.39 10.92 2.92
C ASN A 576 -25.91 11.18 3.23
N ALA A 577 -25.09 10.14 3.39
CA ALA A 577 -23.69 10.28 3.75
C ALA A 577 -22.80 10.62 2.55
N GLY A 578 -21.81 11.49 2.77
CA GLY A 578 -20.98 12.05 1.70
C GLY A 578 -21.62 13.27 1.06
N LEU A 579 -21.18 13.65 -0.14
CA LEU A 579 -21.64 14.86 -0.81
C LEU A 579 -23.14 14.81 -1.15
N GLU A 580 -23.87 15.88 -0.85
CA GLU A 580 -25.23 16.09 -1.36
C GLU A 580 -25.22 16.15 -2.90
N GLU A 581 -26.32 15.74 -3.55
CA GLU A 581 -26.41 15.57 -5.01
C GLU A 581 -25.93 16.80 -5.80
N SER A 582 -26.23 18.01 -5.32
CA SER A 582 -25.85 19.29 -5.94
C SER A 582 -24.33 19.56 -5.93
N PHE A 583 -23.59 18.90 -5.03
CA PHE A 583 -22.13 18.96 -4.94
C PHE A 583 -21.44 17.72 -5.56
N SER A 584 -22.19 16.70 -5.98
CA SER A 584 -21.63 15.46 -6.57
C SER A 584 -20.76 15.65 -7.82
N ASN A 585 -20.81 16.82 -8.46
CA ASN A 585 -19.94 17.18 -9.59
C ASN A 585 -18.56 17.73 -9.16
N ILE A 586 -18.31 17.92 -7.85
CA ILE A 586 -17.01 18.28 -7.28
C ILE A 586 -16.17 17.02 -7.00
N ALA A 587 -16.83 15.91 -6.62
CA ALA A 587 -16.21 14.58 -6.60
C ALA A 587 -15.80 14.10 -8.00
N LYS A 588 -16.62 14.43 -9.01
CA LYS A 588 -16.35 14.13 -10.42
C LYS A 588 -15.31 15.09 -11.01
N LEU A 589 -14.05 14.88 -10.63
CA LEU A 589 -13.01 15.00 -11.64
C LEU A 589 -13.38 14.08 -12.83
N PRO A 590 -13.03 14.47 -14.07
CA PRO A 590 -13.35 13.65 -15.23
C PRO A 590 -12.63 12.30 -15.12
N TYR A 591 -13.34 11.24 -15.49
CA TYR A 591 -12.85 9.86 -15.50
C TYR A 591 -12.96 9.28 -16.93
N PRO A 592 -12.13 8.31 -17.32
CA PRO A 592 -12.13 7.76 -18.68
C PRO A 592 -13.47 7.09 -18.99
N THR A 593 -14.02 7.31 -20.19
CA THR A 593 -15.33 6.76 -20.61
C THR A 593 -15.23 6.02 -21.95
N ASN A 594 -16.26 5.25 -22.33
CA ASN A 594 -16.33 4.57 -23.63
C ASN A 594 -15.13 3.63 -23.90
N LEU A 595 -14.78 2.78 -22.93
CA LEU A 595 -13.75 1.75 -23.12
C LEU A 595 -14.22 0.70 -24.14
N GLN A 596 -13.45 0.57 -25.22
CA GLN A 596 -13.66 -0.39 -26.31
C GLN A 596 -12.44 -1.31 -26.43
N SER A 597 -12.66 -2.49 -27.02
CA SER A 597 -11.65 -3.56 -27.12
C SER A 597 -11.79 -4.34 -28.43
N ALA A 598 -10.66 -4.60 -29.09
CA ALA A 598 -10.57 -5.39 -30.32
C ALA A 598 -9.28 -6.23 -30.33
N CYS A 599 -9.24 -7.34 -31.07
CA CYS A 599 -7.97 -8.04 -31.28
C CYS A 599 -7.11 -7.30 -32.31
N ASP A 600 -5.79 -7.46 -32.20
CA ASP A 600 -4.88 -7.17 -33.32
C ASP A 600 -5.02 -8.19 -34.46
N SER A 601 -4.31 -7.98 -35.57
CA SER A 601 -4.35 -8.88 -36.73
C SER A 601 -3.76 -10.27 -36.47
N SER A 602 -2.90 -10.43 -35.45
CA SER A 602 -2.40 -11.75 -35.02
C SER A 602 -3.40 -12.51 -34.14
N ARG A 603 -4.43 -11.84 -33.62
CA ARG A 603 -5.39 -12.33 -32.62
C ARG A 603 -4.77 -12.71 -31.27
N GLN A 604 -3.48 -12.43 -31.08
CA GLN A 604 -2.74 -12.71 -29.85
C GLN A 604 -2.66 -11.48 -28.93
N HIS A 605 -3.02 -10.27 -29.37
CA HIS A 605 -3.03 -9.05 -28.54
C HIS A 605 -4.38 -8.33 -28.59
N VAL A 606 -4.64 -7.48 -27.58
CA VAL A 606 -5.85 -6.62 -27.52
C VAL A 606 -5.47 -5.15 -27.65
N GLN A 607 -6.15 -4.45 -28.55
CA GLN A 607 -6.17 -2.99 -28.62
C GLN A 607 -7.31 -2.47 -27.75
N LEU A 608 -6.99 -1.54 -26.84
CA LEU A 608 -7.92 -0.91 -25.90
C LEU A 608 -7.93 0.60 -26.10
N SER A 609 -9.11 1.17 -26.35
CA SER A 609 -9.29 2.61 -26.60
C SER A 609 -10.43 3.18 -25.75
N TRP A 610 -10.28 4.40 -25.23
CA TRP A 610 -11.28 5.11 -24.44
C TRP A 610 -11.26 6.61 -24.74
N ASN A 611 -12.32 7.30 -24.35
CA ASN A 611 -12.35 8.76 -24.29
C ASN A 611 -11.51 9.21 -23.09
N ALA A 612 -10.58 10.15 -23.31
CA ALA A 612 -9.80 10.74 -22.23
C ALA A 612 -10.67 11.52 -21.23
N ALA A 613 -10.23 11.52 -19.98
CA ALA A 613 -10.62 12.47 -18.96
C ALA A 613 -9.89 13.81 -19.15
N ASP A 614 -10.60 14.94 -19.10
CA ASP A 614 -10.01 16.28 -19.24
C ASP A 614 -8.95 16.55 -18.18
N GLY A 615 -7.69 16.67 -18.60
CA GLY A 615 -6.56 16.99 -17.71
C GLY A 615 -6.00 15.81 -16.89
N ALA A 616 -6.40 14.56 -17.16
CA ALA A 616 -5.75 13.39 -16.56
C ALA A 616 -4.37 13.13 -17.20
N PRO A 617 -3.29 12.92 -16.41
CA PRO A 617 -1.93 12.76 -16.93
C PRO A 617 -1.63 11.34 -17.43
N GLU A 618 -2.18 10.33 -16.77
CA GLU A 618 -1.90 8.91 -17.00
C GLU A 618 -3.13 8.05 -16.64
N TYR A 619 -3.23 6.86 -17.25
CA TYR A 619 -4.23 5.85 -16.92
C TYR A 619 -3.56 4.51 -16.64
N SER A 620 -4.02 3.80 -15.61
CA SER A 620 -3.63 2.42 -15.34
C SER A 620 -4.69 1.43 -15.87
N VAL A 621 -4.22 0.30 -16.38
CA VAL A 621 -5.00 -0.69 -17.12
C VAL A 621 -4.78 -2.08 -16.50
N ALA A 622 -5.85 -2.81 -16.19
CA ALA A 622 -5.77 -4.11 -15.52
C ALA A 622 -6.64 -5.19 -16.18
N LEU A 623 -6.32 -6.47 -15.89
CA LEU A 623 -6.93 -7.66 -16.49
C LEU A 623 -7.31 -8.70 -15.43
N ASP A 624 -8.56 -9.19 -15.46
CA ASP A 624 -9.08 -10.33 -14.68
C ASP A 624 -8.56 -10.47 -13.22
N ASP A 625 -8.71 -9.38 -12.45
CA ASP A 625 -8.36 -9.19 -11.04
C ASP A 625 -6.86 -9.38 -10.70
N VAL A 626 -5.98 -9.39 -11.72
CA VAL A 626 -4.52 -9.36 -11.57
C VAL A 626 -4.00 -7.96 -11.90
N ALA A 627 -3.66 -7.20 -10.85
CA ALA A 627 -2.93 -5.95 -11.01
C ALA A 627 -1.51 -6.21 -11.56
N GLN A 628 -1.20 -5.60 -12.70
CA GLN A 628 0.15 -5.42 -13.21
C GLN A 628 0.26 -4.00 -13.74
N ASP A 629 1.28 -3.26 -13.31
CA ASP A 629 1.56 -1.92 -13.83
C ASP A 629 2.10 -1.99 -15.26
N VAL A 630 1.19 -2.01 -16.23
CA VAL A 630 1.53 -1.81 -17.65
C VAL A 630 1.81 -0.33 -17.91
N GLY A 631 3.08 0.03 -17.79
CA GLY A 631 3.58 1.39 -18.02
C GLY A 631 3.30 1.96 -19.42
N PRO A 632 3.43 3.29 -19.58
CA PRO A 632 2.60 4.08 -20.50
C PRO A 632 3.26 4.36 -21.86
N THR A 633 2.47 4.94 -22.79
CA THR A 633 2.98 6.04 -23.62
C THR A 633 1.89 6.95 -24.21
N LEU A 634 1.85 8.19 -23.69
CA LEU A 634 1.57 9.47 -24.38
C LEU A 634 0.20 9.82 -24.99
N THR A 635 0.06 11.14 -25.11
CA THR A 635 -1.08 11.95 -25.55
C THR A 635 -1.29 11.95 -27.08
N GLU A 636 -2.02 10.96 -27.59
CA GLU A 636 -2.94 11.22 -28.71
C GLU A 636 -4.14 10.26 -28.69
N MET A 637 -5.22 10.61 -29.39
CA MET A 637 -6.58 10.10 -29.13
C MET A 637 -6.88 8.71 -29.74
N LEU A 638 -5.97 7.75 -29.59
CA LEU A 638 -6.23 6.33 -29.78
C LEU A 638 -5.16 5.47 -29.09
N LEU A 639 -5.43 5.00 -27.86
CA LEU A 639 -4.52 4.03 -27.22
C LEU A 639 -4.64 2.65 -27.88
N THR A 640 -3.51 1.92 -27.90
CA THR A 640 -3.41 0.54 -28.38
C THR A 640 -2.39 -0.24 -27.52
N SER A 641 -2.85 -0.85 -26.44
CA SER A 641 -2.07 -1.58 -25.43
C SER A 641 -1.49 -2.93 -25.92
N SER A 642 -0.61 -2.92 -26.92
CA SER A 642 -0.15 -4.11 -27.65
C SER A 642 0.83 -5.05 -26.90
N GLN A 643 0.80 -5.11 -25.56
CA GLN A 643 1.85 -5.77 -24.76
C GLN A 643 1.42 -7.00 -23.95
N GLN A 644 0.12 -7.35 -23.86
CA GLN A 644 -0.31 -8.60 -23.23
C GLN A 644 -0.80 -9.62 -24.28
N THR A 645 -0.21 -10.82 -24.23
CA THR A 645 -0.60 -11.96 -25.04
C THR A 645 -1.84 -12.64 -24.45
N ILE A 646 -2.90 -12.76 -25.25
CA ILE A 646 -4.17 -13.40 -24.86
C ILE A 646 -4.36 -14.78 -25.50
N SER A 647 -5.06 -15.66 -24.80
CA SER A 647 -5.51 -16.96 -25.31
C SER A 647 -6.76 -16.79 -26.17
N PRO A 648 -6.79 -17.30 -27.41
CA PRO A 648 -7.98 -17.19 -28.24
C PRO A 648 -9.18 -17.97 -27.68
N ARG A 649 -10.40 -17.49 -27.95
CA ARG A 649 -11.69 -18.00 -27.41
C ARG A 649 -11.89 -17.85 -25.88
N THR A 650 -10.90 -17.38 -25.12
CA THR A 650 -11.08 -16.99 -23.72
C THR A 650 -11.83 -15.65 -23.60
N ARG A 651 -12.65 -15.49 -22.55
CA ARG A 651 -13.27 -14.21 -22.19
C ARG A 651 -12.46 -13.52 -21.11
N TYR A 652 -12.13 -12.26 -21.37
CA TYR A 652 -11.34 -11.38 -20.53
C TYR A 652 -12.19 -10.20 -20.06
N ARG A 653 -11.90 -9.67 -18.86
CA ARG A 653 -12.36 -8.35 -18.40
C ARG A 653 -11.17 -7.40 -18.29
N TRP A 654 -11.34 -6.22 -18.89
CA TRP A 654 -10.39 -5.11 -18.83
C TRP A 654 -10.97 -3.96 -18.01
N TRP A 655 -10.10 -3.25 -17.30
CA TRP A 655 -10.42 -2.00 -16.61
C TRP A 655 -9.46 -0.88 -17.00
N VAL A 656 -9.95 0.35 -16.94
CA VAL A 656 -9.15 1.58 -17.05
C VAL A 656 -9.61 2.57 -15.99
N HIS A 657 -8.64 3.20 -15.31
CA HIS A 657 -8.84 4.26 -14.33
C HIS A 657 -7.73 5.32 -14.48
N VAL A 658 -7.92 6.53 -13.94
CA VAL A 658 -6.84 7.52 -13.83
C VAL A 658 -5.85 7.03 -12.77
N VAL A 659 -4.54 7.17 -12.99
CA VAL A 659 -3.55 6.80 -11.96
C VAL A 659 -3.81 7.65 -10.70
N GLY A 660 -4.09 6.99 -9.57
CA GLY A 660 -4.47 7.64 -8.32
C GLY A 660 -5.97 7.75 -8.06
N ASP A 661 -6.86 7.42 -9.00
CA ASP A 661 -8.31 7.30 -8.75
C ASP A 661 -8.84 5.89 -9.00
N ASP A 662 -8.54 5.01 -8.05
CA ASP A 662 -9.02 3.62 -7.98
C ASP A 662 -10.55 3.52 -7.82
N THR A 663 -11.28 4.62 -7.62
CA THR A 663 -12.73 4.60 -7.32
C THR A 663 -13.60 4.78 -8.58
N HIS A 664 -13.11 5.46 -9.61
CA HIS A 664 -13.85 5.69 -10.88
C HIS A 664 -13.36 4.80 -12.02
N ILE A 665 -13.61 3.49 -11.90
CA ILE A 665 -13.16 2.48 -12.85
C ILE A 665 -14.17 2.27 -14.00
N THR A 666 -13.74 2.48 -15.25
CA THR A 666 -14.49 2.04 -16.43
C THR A 666 -14.05 0.63 -16.84
N SER A 667 -15.00 -0.27 -17.16
CA SER A 667 -14.71 -1.68 -17.49
C SER A 667 -15.36 -2.15 -18.80
N ALA A 668 -14.73 -3.13 -19.44
CA ALA A 668 -15.23 -3.81 -20.63
C ALA A 668 -14.94 -5.32 -20.55
N THR A 669 -15.70 -6.15 -21.26
CA THR A 669 -15.38 -7.59 -21.39
C THR A 669 -15.31 -8.01 -22.84
N PHE A 670 -14.28 -8.76 -23.20
CA PHE A 670 -13.93 -9.11 -24.57
C PHE A 670 -13.66 -10.60 -24.73
N THR A 671 -13.85 -11.13 -25.94
CA THR A 671 -13.46 -12.51 -26.31
C THR A 671 -12.90 -12.46 -27.72
N CYS A 672 -11.62 -12.80 -27.88
CA CYS A 672 -11.04 -12.83 -29.22
C CYS A 672 -11.47 -14.10 -29.97
N PRO A 673 -11.94 -14.01 -31.24
CA PRO A 673 -12.25 -15.17 -32.05
C PRO A 673 -11.01 -16.03 -32.31
N GLY A 674 -11.03 -17.28 -31.88
CA GLY A 674 -9.95 -18.22 -32.20
C GLY A 674 -9.75 -18.40 -33.70
N ASP A 675 -8.54 -18.74 -34.09
CA ASP A 675 -8.28 -19.15 -35.47
C ASP A 675 -9.07 -20.43 -35.84
N THR A 676 -9.21 -20.67 -37.14
CA THR A 676 -9.91 -21.80 -37.77
C THR A 676 -9.24 -22.29 -39.08
N GLU A 677 -8.05 -21.81 -39.42
CA GLU A 677 -7.32 -22.15 -40.65
C GLU A 677 -6.29 -23.26 -40.36
N PRO A 678 -6.21 -24.34 -41.17
CA PRO A 678 -5.26 -25.41 -40.92
C PRO A 678 -3.89 -25.11 -41.57
N PRO A 679 -2.77 -25.40 -40.88
CA PRO A 679 -1.43 -25.26 -41.45
C PRO A 679 -1.25 -26.01 -42.77
N THR A 680 -0.36 -25.50 -43.63
CA THR A 680 -0.04 -26.17 -44.90
C THR A 680 0.52 -27.57 -44.66
N THR A 681 0.09 -28.57 -45.43
CA THR A 681 0.62 -29.94 -45.39
C THR A 681 2.15 -30.00 -45.44
N PRO A 682 2.83 -30.73 -44.54
CA PRO A 682 4.26 -31.01 -44.66
C PRO A 682 4.59 -31.69 -46.00
N THR A 683 5.57 -31.16 -46.74
CA THR A 683 5.98 -31.69 -48.06
C THR A 683 7.42 -32.20 -48.04
N HIS A 684 7.86 -32.87 -49.11
CA HIS A 684 9.22 -33.41 -49.27
C HIS A 684 9.74 -34.27 -48.10
N LEU A 685 8.87 -35.06 -47.47
CA LEU A 685 9.27 -36.06 -46.47
C LEU A 685 10.26 -37.06 -47.09
N GLN A 686 11.51 -37.03 -46.62
CA GLN A 686 12.65 -37.76 -47.18
C GLN A 686 13.54 -38.37 -46.09
N LEU A 687 14.24 -39.45 -46.46
CA LEU A 687 15.20 -40.13 -45.59
C LEU A 687 16.57 -39.41 -45.64
N LEU A 688 17.09 -39.04 -44.49
CA LEU A 688 18.44 -38.50 -44.31
C LEU A 688 19.48 -39.61 -44.06
N THR A 689 19.19 -40.52 -43.12
CA THR A 689 20.14 -41.53 -42.65
C THR A 689 19.46 -42.89 -42.59
N GLN A 690 20.12 -43.91 -43.16
CA GLN A 690 19.65 -45.30 -43.16
C GLN A 690 20.58 -46.19 -42.34
N GLY A 691 20.07 -46.79 -41.27
CA GLY A 691 20.80 -47.71 -40.39
C GLY A 691 20.13 -49.09 -40.28
N GLN A 692 20.75 -49.98 -39.48
CA GLN A 692 20.20 -51.30 -39.19
C GLN A 692 19.03 -51.24 -38.19
N GLU A 693 19.11 -50.36 -37.19
CA GLU A 693 18.08 -50.22 -36.13
C GLU A 693 17.62 -48.75 -35.95
N ARG A 694 17.98 -47.87 -36.90
CA ARG A 694 17.68 -46.42 -36.88
C ARG A 694 17.41 -45.90 -38.28
N LEU A 695 16.44 -44.98 -38.39
CA LEU A 695 16.15 -44.21 -39.61
C LEU A 695 15.97 -42.74 -39.23
N GLU A 696 16.42 -41.82 -40.08
CA GLU A 696 16.30 -40.38 -39.84
C GLU A 696 15.65 -39.67 -41.02
N PHE A 697 14.82 -38.69 -40.74
CA PHE A 697 13.90 -38.06 -41.68
C PHE A 697 13.94 -36.55 -41.60
N SER A 698 13.72 -35.89 -42.73
CA SER A 698 13.39 -34.46 -42.79
C SER A 698 12.22 -34.22 -43.75
N TRP A 699 11.61 -33.04 -43.64
CA TRP A 699 10.56 -32.55 -44.54
C TRP A 699 10.70 -31.04 -44.69
N ASP A 700 9.94 -30.43 -45.59
CA ASP A 700 9.85 -28.97 -45.67
C ASP A 700 8.94 -28.44 -44.55
N ALA A 701 9.34 -27.33 -43.95
CA ALA A 701 8.55 -26.69 -42.91
C ALA A 701 7.22 -26.17 -43.46
N SER A 702 6.12 -26.58 -42.84
CA SER A 702 4.81 -25.95 -43.01
C SER A 702 4.85 -24.45 -42.70
N VAL A 703 3.91 -23.71 -43.28
CA VAL A 703 3.52 -22.35 -42.88
C VAL A 703 2.06 -22.33 -42.47
N ASP A 704 1.67 -21.30 -41.73
CA ASP A 704 0.31 -21.12 -41.19
C ASP A 704 0.01 -19.62 -40.96
N ASN A 705 -1.24 -19.29 -40.63
CA ASN A 705 -1.61 -17.92 -40.21
C ASN A 705 -1.33 -17.64 -38.72
N ASP A 706 -1.23 -18.70 -37.90
CA ASP A 706 -0.91 -18.68 -36.46
C ASP A 706 0.45 -19.41 -36.23
N VAL A 707 0.83 -19.62 -34.97
CA VAL A 707 2.11 -20.25 -34.61
C VAL A 707 2.02 -21.78 -34.70
N LEU A 708 2.91 -22.40 -35.47
CA LEU A 708 3.10 -23.85 -35.46
C LEU A 708 3.58 -24.35 -34.09
N ARG A 709 2.85 -25.33 -33.52
CA ARG A 709 3.15 -25.94 -32.22
C ARG A 709 3.97 -27.21 -32.34
N GLU A 710 3.60 -28.13 -33.24
CA GLU A 710 4.24 -29.43 -33.38
C GLU A 710 4.03 -30.07 -34.76
N TYR A 711 4.99 -30.90 -35.17
CA TYR A 711 4.77 -31.96 -36.15
C TYR A 711 4.47 -33.27 -35.42
N ARG A 712 3.45 -34.01 -35.88
CA ARG A 712 3.12 -35.36 -35.42
C ARG A 712 3.64 -36.38 -36.41
N ILE A 713 4.44 -37.34 -35.95
CA ILE A 713 5.04 -38.37 -36.79
C ILE A 713 4.31 -39.69 -36.58
N PHE A 714 3.83 -40.26 -37.69
CA PHE A 714 3.15 -41.55 -37.74
C PHE A 714 4.05 -42.58 -38.44
N ARG A 715 4.08 -43.80 -37.89
CA ARG A 715 4.75 -44.97 -38.48
C ARG A 715 3.73 -46.09 -38.60
N ASP A 716 3.56 -46.64 -39.79
CA ASP A 716 2.59 -47.68 -40.13
C ASP A 716 1.15 -47.35 -39.69
N GLY A 717 0.82 -46.05 -39.65
CA GLY A 717 -0.48 -45.50 -39.25
C GLY A 717 -0.60 -45.07 -37.77
N GLU A 718 0.20 -45.62 -36.85
CA GLU A 718 0.19 -45.21 -35.43
C GLU A 718 1.10 -43.99 -35.20
N GLN A 719 0.69 -43.06 -34.32
CA GLN A 719 1.55 -41.93 -33.94
C GLN A 719 2.67 -42.42 -33.03
N VAL A 720 3.92 -42.30 -33.48
CA VAL A 720 5.11 -42.76 -32.73
C VAL A 720 5.84 -41.63 -32.01
N SER A 721 5.69 -40.38 -32.47
CA SER A 721 6.36 -39.24 -31.82
C SER A 721 5.75 -37.89 -32.22
N THR A 722 6.31 -36.82 -31.65
CA THR A 722 6.15 -35.44 -32.12
C THR A 722 7.53 -34.75 -32.21
N SER A 723 7.65 -33.72 -33.05
CA SER A 723 8.87 -32.92 -33.19
C SER A 723 8.54 -31.44 -33.32
N LEU A 724 9.38 -30.58 -32.73
CA LEU A 724 9.27 -29.11 -32.83
C LEU A 724 10.04 -28.55 -34.03
N GLN A 725 10.72 -29.41 -34.79
CA GLN A 725 11.50 -29.06 -35.98
C GLN A 725 11.14 -30.02 -37.12
N PRO A 726 11.40 -29.66 -38.39
CA PRO A 726 11.06 -30.51 -39.54
C PRO A 726 12.06 -31.66 -39.76
N ILE A 727 12.41 -32.34 -38.66
CA ILE A 727 13.37 -33.44 -38.59
C ILE A 727 12.95 -34.43 -37.48
N PHE A 728 13.18 -35.72 -37.69
CA PHE A 728 12.93 -36.78 -36.72
C PHE A 728 13.90 -37.95 -36.88
N ALA A 729 14.25 -38.61 -35.78
CA ALA A 729 15.08 -39.82 -35.76
C ALA A 729 14.36 -40.93 -34.98
N ASP A 730 14.13 -42.06 -35.65
CA ASP A 730 13.47 -43.23 -35.10
C ASP A 730 14.51 -44.34 -34.83
N ALA A 731 14.41 -45.04 -33.71
CA ALA A 731 15.45 -45.95 -33.22
C ALA A 731 14.88 -47.15 -32.45
N GLY A 732 15.60 -48.26 -32.45
CA GLY A 732 15.10 -49.56 -32.00
C GLY A 732 14.22 -50.25 -33.04
N LEU A 733 14.43 -49.91 -34.33
CA LEU A 733 13.77 -50.55 -35.47
C LEU A 733 14.37 -51.94 -35.72
N THR A 734 13.59 -52.85 -36.30
CA THR A 734 14.07 -54.18 -36.67
C THR A 734 14.91 -54.10 -37.95
N PRO A 735 16.09 -54.73 -38.04
CA PRO A 735 16.87 -54.81 -39.28
C PRO A 735 16.12 -55.44 -40.47
N ASN A 736 16.47 -55.05 -41.69
CA ASN A 736 15.86 -55.52 -42.94
C ASN A 736 14.30 -55.47 -42.96
N THR A 737 13.71 -54.45 -42.34
CA THR A 737 12.25 -54.30 -42.19
C THR A 737 11.80 -52.99 -42.83
N SER A 738 10.70 -53.04 -43.60
CA SER A 738 10.09 -51.87 -44.24
C SER A 738 9.07 -51.22 -43.31
N TYR A 739 9.08 -49.89 -43.29
CA TYR A 739 8.20 -49.03 -42.50
C TYR A 739 7.62 -47.91 -43.39
N GLU A 740 6.39 -47.47 -43.11
CA GLU A 740 5.74 -46.33 -43.77
C GLU A 740 5.66 -45.13 -42.80
N TYR A 741 6.24 -43.99 -43.19
CA TYR A 741 6.22 -42.77 -42.40
C TYR A 741 5.36 -41.67 -43.02
N VAL A 742 4.64 -40.95 -42.16
CA VAL A 742 3.75 -39.83 -42.53
C VAL A 742 3.86 -38.75 -41.46
N VAL A 743 3.82 -37.46 -41.85
CA VAL A 743 3.89 -36.32 -40.93
C VAL A 743 2.66 -35.41 -41.07
N GLN A 744 2.23 -34.81 -39.96
CA GLN A 744 1.14 -33.82 -39.91
C GLN A 744 1.57 -32.60 -39.09
N ALA A 745 1.29 -31.39 -39.54
CA ALA A 745 1.54 -30.16 -38.79
C ALA A 745 0.32 -29.75 -37.94
N VAL A 746 0.58 -29.09 -36.82
CA VAL A 746 -0.43 -28.66 -35.84
C VAL A 746 -0.02 -27.32 -35.25
N ASP A 747 -0.93 -26.34 -35.26
CA ASP A 747 -0.74 -25.00 -34.68
C ASP A 747 -1.05 -24.93 -33.17
N VAL A 748 -0.92 -23.74 -32.57
CA VAL A 748 -1.26 -23.48 -31.17
C VAL A 748 -2.76 -23.42 -30.90
N SER A 749 -3.56 -22.93 -31.86
CA SER A 749 -5.04 -22.88 -31.80
C SER A 749 -5.72 -24.26 -31.87
N GLY A 750 -4.98 -25.28 -32.32
CA GLY A 750 -5.36 -26.69 -32.37
C GLY A 750 -5.88 -27.18 -33.72
N ASN A 751 -5.79 -26.40 -34.81
CA ASN A 751 -6.08 -26.93 -36.14
C ASN A 751 -4.95 -27.90 -36.58
N THR A 752 -5.20 -28.68 -37.62
CA THR A 752 -4.25 -29.69 -38.09
C THR A 752 -4.19 -29.69 -39.61
N SER A 753 -3.00 -29.72 -40.19
CA SER A 753 -2.82 -29.89 -41.63
C SER A 753 -3.42 -31.21 -42.11
N GLU A 754 -3.63 -31.33 -43.43
CA GLU A 754 -3.66 -32.66 -44.04
C GLU A 754 -2.31 -33.36 -43.87
N ARG A 755 -2.32 -34.70 -43.93
CA ARG A 755 -1.11 -35.53 -43.78
C ARG A 755 -0.20 -35.43 -45.00
N SER A 756 1.11 -35.55 -44.79
CA SER A 756 2.12 -35.61 -45.85
C SER A 756 1.90 -36.80 -46.79
N ALA A 757 2.53 -36.76 -47.96
CA ALA A 757 2.77 -37.97 -48.74
C ALA A 757 3.52 -39.01 -47.88
N ALA A 758 3.19 -40.29 -48.07
CA ALA A 758 3.77 -41.38 -47.29
C ALA A 758 5.12 -41.85 -47.84
N LEU A 759 6.13 -41.88 -46.98
CA LEU A 759 7.48 -42.34 -47.30
C LEU A 759 7.67 -43.78 -46.83
N ARG A 760 7.89 -44.71 -47.77
CA ARG A 760 8.23 -46.11 -47.48
C ARG A 760 9.73 -46.35 -47.57
N VAL A 761 10.32 -46.84 -46.48
CA VAL A 761 11.77 -47.06 -46.35
C VAL A 761 12.04 -48.33 -45.54
N SER A 762 13.19 -48.96 -45.78
CA SER A 762 13.62 -50.14 -45.02
C SER A 762 14.89 -49.86 -44.23
N THR A 763 15.03 -50.48 -43.06
CA THR A 763 16.32 -50.62 -42.37
C THR A 763 17.29 -51.52 -43.14
N LEU A 764 18.59 -51.34 -42.89
CA LEU A 764 19.64 -52.18 -43.46
C LEU A 764 19.66 -53.59 -42.83
N PRO A 765 20.12 -54.63 -43.54
CA PRO A 765 20.36 -55.95 -42.96
C PRO A 765 21.61 -55.98 -42.07
N LEU A 766 21.65 -56.94 -41.15
CA LEU A 766 22.84 -57.28 -40.35
C LEU A 766 23.96 -57.88 -41.24
N PRO A 767 25.26 -57.70 -40.88
CA PRO A 767 26.36 -58.20 -41.69
C PRO A 767 26.55 -59.73 -41.53
N PRO A 768 27.05 -60.44 -42.56
CA PRO A 768 27.30 -61.88 -42.48
C PRO A 768 28.51 -62.20 -41.57
N ILE A 769 28.40 -63.28 -40.80
CA ILE A 769 29.46 -63.77 -39.91
C ILE A 769 30.47 -64.60 -40.73
N VAL A 770 31.77 -64.33 -40.56
CA VAL A 770 32.88 -65.06 -41.19
C VAL A 770 33.58 -65.95 -40.16
N VAL A 771 34.10 -67.10 -40.58
CA VAL A 771 34.79 -68.09 -39.74
C VAL A 771 36.06 -68.57 -40.46
N ASP A 772 37.22 -68.50 -39.80
CA ASP A 772 38.53 -68.79 -40.40
C ASP A 772 39.09 -70.22 -40.10
N PRO A 773 39.96 -70.76 -40.98
CA PRO A 773 40.50 -72.13 -40.91
C PRO A 773 41.81 -72.29 -40.07
N PRO A 774 42.25 -73.53 -39.75
CA PRO A 774 43.28 -73.79 -38.72
C PRO A 774 44.76 -73.79 -39.22
N PRO A 775 45.73 -73.47 -38.33
CA PRO A 775 47.17 -73.46 -38.64
C PRO A 775 47.93 -74.77 -38.27
N ALA A 776 49.20 -74.87 -38.68
CA ALA A 776 50.10 -76.00 -38.43
C ALA A 776 51.36 -75.61 -37.58
N PRO A 777 52.10 -76.57 -36.97
CA PRO A 777 53.02 -76.32 -35.84
C PRO A 777 54.50 -76.64 -36.17
N PRO A 778 55.43 -76.78 -35.18
CA PRO A 778 55.50 -76.26 -33.80
C PRO A 778 56.62 -75.18 -33.72
N ILE A 779 57.37 -74.83 -32.66
CA ILE A 779 57.61 -75.17 -31.23
C ILE A 779 58.09 -73.83 -30.56
N SER A 780 58.12 -73.56 -29.25
CA SER A 780 57.84 -74.22 -27.96
C SER A 780 57.53 -73.08 -26.93
N SER A 781 57.43 -73.19 -25.59
CA SER A 781 57.64 -74.26 -24.61
C SER A 781 56.86 -74.00 -23.31
N GLU A 782 56.27 -75.05 -22.75
CA GLU A 782 55.93 -75.31 -21.33
C GLU A 782 55.05 -74.32 -20.52
N ILE A 783 53.90 -74.83 -20.04
CA ILE A 783 52.84 -74.10 -19.31
C ILE A 783 52.20 -75.00 -18.23
N PRO A 784 52.24 -74.59 -16.95
CA PRO A 784 51.11 -74.85 -16.04
C PRO A 784 50.84 -73.71 -15.02
N ALA A 785 49.68 -73.58 -14.37
CA ALA A 785 48.29 -73.93 -14.67
C ALA A 785 47.36 -73.28 -13.62
N ALA A 786 46.04 -73.28 -13.84
CA ALA A 786 45.02 -72.87 -12.85
C ALA A 786 43.94 -73.97 -12.68
N PRO A 787 43.17 -73.96 -11.57
CA PRO A 787 41.89 -74.68 -11.47
C PRO A 787 40.67 -73.74 -11.28
N ALA A 788 39.47 -74.23 -11.57
CA ALA A 788 38.19 -73.48 -11.49
C ALA A 788 37.04 -74.30 -10.83
N PRO A 789 35.76 -74.25 -11.28
CA PRO A 789 34.63 -73.66 -10.54
C PRO A 789 33.62 -74.71 -9.97
N PRO A 790 32.44 -74.27 -9.49
CA PRO A 790 31.17 -74.62 -10.20
C PRO A 790 30.10 -73.47 -10.22
N GLU A 791 29.38 -73.17 -11.33
CA GLU A 791 28.06 -73.71 -11.83
C GLU A 791 26.79 -73.22 -11.07
N ILE A 792 25.55 -73.05 -11.60
CA ILE A 792 24.90 -72.98 -12.96
C ILE A 792 23.46 -72.35 -12.79
N VAL A 793 22.76 -71.93 -13.86
CA VAL A 793 21.28 -71.74 -14.09
C VAL A 793 20.88 -70.40 -14.79
N VAL A 794 20.02 -70.48 -15.82
CA VAL A 794 19.30 -69.38 -16.54
C VAL A 794 17.96 -69.94 -17.10
N PRO A 795 16.80 -69.21 -17.09
CA PRO A 795 16.10 -68.89 -18.36
C PRO A 795 15.24 -67.59 -18.40
N THR A 796 14.71 -67.27 -19.59
CA THR A 796 13.95 -66.07 -20.04
C THR A 796 12.58 -66.51 -20.71
N PRO A 797 11.92 -65.79 -21.66
CA PRO A 797 11.17 -64.50 -21.58
C PRO A 797 9.74 -64.44 -22.22
N THR A 798 9.02 -63.29 -22.08
CA THR A 798 7.98 -62.69 -22.99
C THR A 798 6.59 -63.40 -23.19
N PRO A 799 5.59 -62.84 -23.95
CA PRO A 799 4.83 -61.56 -23.80
C PRO A 799 3.28 -61.69 -24.02
N LEU A 800 2.47 -60.59 -23.94
CA LEU A 800 1.19 -60.37 -24.73
C LEU A 800 0.53 -58.95 -24.55
N ILE A 801 -0.67 -58.70 -25.11
CA ILE A 801 -1.11 -57.41 -25.75
C ILE A 801 -2.41 -56.72 -25.19
N ARG A 802 -2.52 -55.38 -25.39
CA ARG A 802 -3.67 -54.40 -25.46
C ARG A 802 -5.13 -54.95 -25.62
N ILE A 803 -6.26 -54.30 -25.26
CA ILE A 803 -6.79 -53.38 -24.18
C ILE A 803 -8.35 -53.59 -24.12
N PRO A 804 -9.12 -53.11 -23.09
CA PRO A 804 -9.92 -51.86 -23.25
C PRO A 804 -10.07 -50.99 -21.96
N GLN A 805 -10.75 -49.84 -22.05
CA GLN A 805 -10.93 -48.84 -20.97
C GLN A 805 -12.01 -49.19 -19.92
N VAL A 806 -11.91 -48.58 -18.72
CA VAL A 806 -12.92 -47.63 -18.15
C VAL A 806 -12.32 -46.87 -16.93
N GLN A 807 -12.90 -45.69 -16.65
CA GLN A 807 -12.58 -44.64 -15.65
C GLN A 807 -12.11 -45.06 -14.24
N GLY A 808 -11.30 -44.21 -13.60
CA GLY A 808 -11.13 -44.14 -12.15
C GLY A 808 -9.87 -43.39 -11.69
N ALA A 809 -9.99 -42.33 -10.89
CA ALA A 809 -8.87 -41.52 -10.39
C ALA A 809 -8.70 -41.64 -8.86
N ALA A 810 -7.46 -41.81 -8.39
CA ALA A 810 -7.04 -41.55 -7.00
C ALA A 810 -5.50 -41.46 -6.90
N THR A 811 -4.97 -40.34 -6.41
CA THR A 811 -3.52 -40.17 -6.18
C THR A 811 -3.11 -40.84 -4.87
N TYR A 812 -2.06 -41.66 -4.90
CA TYR A 812 -1.68 -42.51 -3.77
C TYR A 812 -0.81 -41.76 -2.74
N HIS A 813 -1.43 -41.12 -1.75
CA HIS A 813 -0.72 -40.61 -0.58
C HIS A 813 -0.33 -41.80 0.34
N PRO A 814 0.96 -41.99 0.68
CA PRO A 814 1.37 -43.05 1.60
C PRO A 814 0.89 -42.75 3.02
N ILE A 815 0.01 -43.60 3.56
CA ILE A 815 -0.50 -43.48 4.93
C ILE A 815 0.64 -43.70 5.93
N ILE A 816 1.01 -42.65 6.66
CA ILE A 816 1.79 -42.77 7.90
C ILE A 816 0.85 -42.50 9.07
N ASN A 817 0.50 -43.55 9.80
CA ASN A 817 -0.35 -43.46 10.99
C ASN A 817 0.31 -42.62 12.10
N THR A 818 -0.52 -42.00 12.94
CA THR A 818 -0.08 -41.22 14.10
C THR A 818 0.88 -42.02 15.00
N LEU A 819 2.15 -41.62 15.02
CA LEU A 819 3.23 -42.36 15.66
C LEU A 819 3.16 -42.29 17.20
N LYS A 820 2.64 -43.35 17.82
CA LYS A 820 2.48 -43.47 19.28
C LYS A 820 3.75 -44.05 19.91
N LEU A 821 4.72 -43.18 20.22
CA LEU A 821 6.07 -43.58 20.59
C LEU A 821 6.17 -44.21 22.00
N THR A 822 6.76 -45.41 22.09
CA THR A 822 7.17 -46.03 23.37
C THR A 822 8.60 -46.57 23.34
N LYS A 823 9.44 -45.99 24.22
CA LYS A 823 10.71 -46.49 24.77
C LYS A 823 11.89 -46.88 23.86
N ASN A 824 11.80 -46.81 22.53
CA ASN A 824 12.91 -47.15 21.62
C ASN A 824 13.56 -45.96 20.89
N VAL A 825 14.73 -46.24 20.29
CA VAL A 825 15.60 -45.30 19.55
C VAL A 825 15.11 -45.13 18.11
N TYR A 826 15.12 -43.91 17.57
CA TYR A 826 14.63 -43.64 16.20
C TYR A 826 15.77 -43.31 15.24
N THR A 827 15.79 -44.03 14.12
CA THR A 827 16.77 -43.89 13.03
C THR A 827 16.04 -43.62 11.73
N ILE A 828 16.06 -42.37 11.30
CA ILE A 828 15.58 -41.84 10.02
C ILE A 828 16.71 -42.02 8.99
N ARG A 829 16.38 -42.33 7.74
CA ARG A 829 17.34 -42.35 6.62
C ARG A 829 17.03 -41.27 5.59
N LEU A 830 18.03 -40.46 5.24
CA LEU A 830 17.95 -39.41 4.22
C LEU A 830 19.13 -39.58 3.26
N LYS A 831 18.85 -39.65 1.94
CA LYS A 831 19.83 -39.90 0.86
C LYS A 831 20.90 -40.96 1.24
N GLY A 832 20.44 -42.10 1.78
CA GLY A 832 21.27 -43.25 2.17
C GLY A 832 21.95 -43.18 3.54
N LYS A 833 22.07 -42.01 4.19
CA LYS A 833 22.68 -41.86 5.53
C LYS A 833 21.63 -41.91 6.65
N ALA A 834 22.03 -42.30 7.86
CA ALA A 834 21.14 -42.65 8.98
C ALA A 834 21.37 -41.79 10.24
N ILE A 835 20.30 -41.30 10.88
CA ILE A 835 20.29 -40.46 12.10
C ILE A 835 18.98 -40.72 12.88
N THR A 836 18.90 -41.03 14.17
CA THR A 836 19.92 -41.24 15.22
C THR A 836 19.50 -40.54 16.53
N ILE A 837 18.20 -40.36 16.77
CA ILE A 837 17.63 -39.52 17.84
C ILE A 837 17.22 -40.38 19.06
N ARG A 838 17.52 -39.89 20.27
CA ARG A 838 17.20 -40.54 21.55
C ARG A 838 16.69 -39.52 22.60
N PRO A 839 15.69 -39.87 23.43
CA PRO A 839 15.23 -39.03 24.54
C PRO A 839 16.22 -39.00 25.72
N PHE A 840 15.98 -38.08 26.66
CA PHE A 840 17.05 -37.48 27.49
C PHE A 840 17.60 -38.33 28.66
N ALA A 841 16.85 -39.32 29.17
CA ALA A 841 17.32 -40.20 30.25
C ALA A 841 16.67 -41.61 30.17
N PRO A 842 17.35 -42.69 30.62
CA PRO A 842 16.80 -44.06 30.55
C PRO A 842 15.52 -44.26 31.39
N ASP A 843 15.41 -43.53 32.49
CA ASP A 843 14.44 -43.79 33.56
C ASP A 843 13.24 -42.83 33.55
N TYR A 844 13.17 -41.92 32.57
CA TYR A 844 12.09 -40.96 32.44
C TYR A 844 10.78 -41.65 32.00
N LYS A 845 9.75 -41.55 32.85
CA LYS A 845 8.42 -42.19 32.63
C LYS A 845 7.34 -41.24 32.08
N GLY A 846 7.68 -40.00 31.75
CA GLY A 846 6.76 -39.06 31.10
C GLY A 846 6.62 -39.32 29.59
N LYS A 847 5.48 -38.97 29.01
CA LYS A 847 5.32 -38.91 27.55
C LYS A 847 5.86 -37.59 27.04
N VAL A 848 6.80 -37.64 26.10
CA VAL A 848 7.16 -36.48 25.26
C VAL A 848 6.33 -36.59 23.98
N TRP A 849 5.74 -35.48 23.55
CA TRP A 849 4.96 -35.41 22.33
C TRP A 849 5.66 -34.45 21.36
N ALA A 850 5.82 -34.89 20.11
CA ALA A 850 5.82 -33.94 19.01
C ALA A 850 4.36 -33.53 18.76
N GLU A 851 4.14 -32.25 18.58
CA GLU A 851 2.81 -31.66 18.33
C GLU A 851 2.42 -31.85 16.86
N SER A 852 3.39 -31.67 15.97
CA SER A 852 3.36 -32.11 14.59
C SER A 852 4.77 -32.51 14.11
N VAL A 853 4.81 -33.34 13.07
CA VAL A 853 5.99 -33.59 12.24
C VAL A 853 5.50 -33.50 10.81
N ASP A 854 6.15 -32.65 10.01
CA ASP A 854 5.64 -32.26 8.70
C ASP A 854 6.76 -32.16 7.66
N PHE A 855 6.40 -32.27 6.39
CA PHE A 855 7.30 -32.06 5.26
C PHE A 855 6.78 -30.89 4.42
N GLY A 856 7.58 -29.82 4.36
CA GLY A 856 7.21 -28.64 3.58
C GLY A 856 7.16 -28.94 2.08
N PRO A 857 6.51 -28.08 1.27
CA PRO A 857 6.46 -28.23 -0.19
C PRO A 857 7.83 -28.30 -0.89
N ASP A 858 8.90 -27.91 -0.19
CA ASP A 858 10.30 -27.97 -0.63
C ASP A 858 11.04 -29.26 -0.21
N GLY A 859 10.35 -30.23 0.38
CA GLY A 859 10.89 -31.52 0.80
C GLY A 859 11.74 -31.51 2.08
N LYS A 860 11.76 -30.41 2.84
CA LYS A 860 12.44 -30.34 4.15
C LYS A 860 11.58 -30.92 5.27
N LEU A 861 12.23 -31.52 6.27
CA LEU A 861 11.59 -32.10 7.46
C LEU A 861 11.51 -31.09 8.62
N TYR A 862 10.30 -30.86 9.12
CA TYR A 862 10.00 -29.99 10.26
C TYR A 862 9.46 -30.82 11.44
N VAL A 863 9.90 -30.51 12.66
CA VAL A 863 9.56 -31.27 13.87
C VAL A 863 9.23 -30.30 15.01
N PHE A 864 7.96 -30.26 15.41
CA PHE A 864 7.46 -29.32 16.41
C PHE A 864 7.25 -30.04 17.75
N LEU A 865 7.78 -29.48 18.84
CA LEU A 865 7.70 -30.05 20.19
C LEU A 865 6.91 -29.11 21.11
N ASN A 866 5.97 -29.67 21.87
CA ASN A 866 5.12 -28.90 22.78
C ASN A 866 5.95 -28.29 23.94
N SER A 867 5.61 -27.07 24.35
CA SER A 867 6.37 -26.27 25.33
C SER A 867 6.28 -26.80 26.77
N GLY A 868 7.40 -26.83 27.49
CA GLY A 868 7.42 -27.21 28.92
C GLY A 868 8.72 -26.84 29.65
N PRO A 869 8.72 -26.82 31.00
CA PRO A 869 9.86 -26.36 31.79
C PRO A 869 11.00 -27.40 31.88
N TYR A 870 11.83 -27.48 30.84
CA TYR A 870 12.97 -28.38 30.80
C TYR A 870 14.13 -27.90 31.68
N LYS A 871 14.83 -28.83 32.34
CA LYS A 871 15.93 -28.52 33.28
C LYS A 871 17.35 -28.76 32.74
N LYS A 872 17.54 -29.67 31.79
CA LYS A 872 18.79 -29.87 31.03
C LYS A 872 18.44 -30.40 29.64
N GLY A 873 19.25 -30.06 28.65
CA GLY A 873 19.13 -30.55 27.27
C GLY A 873 20.52 -30.70 26.63
N GLN A 874 20.72 -31.75 25.85
CA GLN A 874 22.00 -32.10 25.23
C GLN A 874 21.73 -32.68 23.85
N ILE A 875 22.40 -32.16 22.84
CA ILE A 875 22.35 -32.68 21.47
C ILE A 875 23.48 -33.72 21.35
N ARG A 876 23.16 -34.92 20.88
CA ARG A 876 24.12 -36.01 20.72
C ARG A 876 24.10 -36.50 19.28
N VAL A 877 25.27 -36.46 18.64
CA VAL A 877 25.51 -36.84 17.25
C VAL A 877 26.13 -38.23 17.24
N TYR A 878 25.59 -39.13 16.43
CA TYR A 878 26.00 -40.53 16.35
C TYR A 878 26.38 -40.89 14.91
N ARG A 879 27.31 -41.84 14.74
CA ARG A 879 27.55 -42.53 13.46
C ARG A 879 26.34 -43.38 13.08
N ALA A 880 26.25 -43.73 11.80
CA ALA A 880 25.23 -44.67 11.29
C ALA A 880 25.33 -46.08 11.90
N ASP A 881 26.48 -46.44 12.50
CA ASP A 881 26.69 -47.66 13.30
C ASP A 881 26.24 -47.53 14.77
N GLY A 882 25.71 -46.37 15.18
CA GLY A 882 25.19 -46.11 16.51
C GLY A 882 26.22 -45.69 17.57
N LYS A 883 27.52 -45.62 17.25
CA LYS A 883 28.53 -45.04 18.16
C LYS A 883 28.36 -43.53 18.26
N LEU A 884 28.53 -42.98 19.47
CA LEU A 884 28.53 -41.54 19.72
C LEU A 884 29.76 -40.91 19.06
N LEU A 885 29.55 -39.89 18.23
CA LEU A 885 30.61 -39.04 17.67
C LEU A 885 30.87 -37.83 18.57
N GLN A 886 29.81 -37.12 18.95
CA GLN A 886 29.91 -35.82 19.60
C GLN A 886 28.70 -35.60 20.52
N ALA A 887 28.91 -34.95 21.66
CA ALA A 887 27.84 -34.57 22.58
C ALA A 887 28.00 -33.09 22.99
N TYR A 888 26.97 -32.28 22.74
CA TYR A 888 26.98 -30.83 22.92
C TYR A 888 25.89 -30.39 23.90
N ASN A 889 26.25 -29.64 24.94
CA ASN A 889 25.32 -29.02 25.90
C ASN A 889 25.09 -27.54 25.51
N PRO A 890 24.04 -27.21 24.72
CA PRO A 890 23.82 -25.83 24.27
C PRO A 890 23.46 -24.83 25.40
N PHE A 891 23.15 -25.30 26.60
CA PHE A 891 22.64 -24.50 27.73
C PHE A 891 23.66 -24.25 28.87
N GLY A 892 24.90 -24.74 28.77
CA GLY A 892 25.86 -24.70 29.88
C GLY A 892 25.63 -25.78 30.95
N GLY A 893 26.44 -25.76 32.03
CA GLY A 893 26.47 -26.81 33.05
C GLY A 893 25.32 -26.76 34.08
N ASP A 894 24.97 -25.54 34.52
CA ASP A 894 24.02 -25.27 35.59
C ASP A 894 22.83 -24.44 35.08
N ALA A 895 21.62 -24.89 35.43
CA ALA A 895 20.38 -24.41 34.83
C ALA A 895 19.28 -24.17 35.88
N THR A 896 18.84 -22.92 35.97
CA THR A 896 17.78 -22.47 36.89
C THR A 896 16.51 -22.05 36.14
N ARG A 897 15.54 -22.97 36.11
CA ARG A 897 14.09 -22.82 35.87
C ARG A 897 13.60 -21.81 34.80
N GLY A 898 12.98 -22.34 33.74
CA GLY A 898 11.88 -21.64 33.02
C GLY A 898 12.16 -21.22 31.58
N LEU A 899 12.60 -22.16 30.73
CA LEU A 899 12.92 -21.89 29.32
C LEU A 899 12.04 -22.70 28.36
N ASN A 900 11.55 -22.04 27.30
CA ASN A 900 11.06 -22.70 26.08
C ASN A 900 12.20 -22.71 25.04
N ALA A 901 12.30 -23.79 24.25
CA ALA A 901 13.30 -23.92 23.19
C ALA A 901 12.70 -24.66 22.00
N THR A 902 13.01 -24.19 20.78
CA THR A 902 12.44 -24.70 19.53
C THR A 902 13.57 -25.05 18.57
N VAL A 903 13.57 -26.27 18.05
CA VAL A 903 14.56 -26.74 17.07
C VAL A 903 13.98 -26.55 15.68
N ILE A 904 14.67 -25.84 14.78
CA ILE A 904 14.18 -25.56 13.42
C ILE A 904 15.26 -26.00 12.43
N VAL A 905 14.99 -27.06 11.68
CA VAL A 905 15.90 -27.55 10.63
C VAL A 905 15.56 -26.84 9.32
N ALA A 906 16.56 -26.34 8.62
CA ALA A 906 16.36 -25.69 7.32
C ALA A 906 17.53 -25.99 6.38
N SER A 907 17.20 -26.58 5.22
CA SER A 907 18.10 -27.03 4.14
C SER A 907 18.97 -28.26 4.48
N SER A 908 19.63 -28.83 3.46
CA SER A 908 20.18 -30.20 3.50
C SER A 908 21.55 -30.37 4.16
N ASP A 909 22.21 -29.30 4.59
CA ASP A 909 23.52 -29.35 5.27
C ASP A 909 23.60 -28.51 6.57
N LYS A 910 22.51 -27.85 7.00
CA LYS A 910 22.51 -26.89 8.13
C LYS A 910 21.39 -27.14 9.13
N VAL A 911 21.65 -26.81 10.40
CA VAL A 911 20.73 -26.95 11.54
C VAL A 911 20.71 -25.65 12.32
N TYR A 912 19.52 -25.12 12.60
CA TYR A 912 19.32 -23.91 13.40
C TYR A 912 18.67 -24.29 14.74
N LEU A 913 19.08 -23.62 15.81
CA LEU A 913 18.65 -23.92 17.18
C LEU A 913 18.22 -22.63 17.87
N ALA A 914 16.92 -22.45 18.11
CA ALA A 914 16.38 -21.29 18.82
C ALA A 914 16.19 -21.61 20.31
N VAL A 915 16.85 -20.83 21.17
CA VAL A 915 16.82 -21.00 22.62
C VAL A 915 16.32 -19.71 23.28
N GLY A 916 15.13 -19.76 23.86
CA GLY A 916 14.67 -18.71 24.77
C GLY A 916 15.47 -18.76 26.07
N THR A 917 16.00 -17.62 26.52
CA THR A 917 16.54 -17.46 27.87
C THR A 917 15.68 -16.49 28.68
N ASN A 918 15.77 -16.56 30.01
CA ASN A 918 14.72 -16.06 30.90
C ASN A 918 14.38 -14.57 30.69
N LYS A 919 13.13 -14.29 30.28
CA LYS A 919 12.45 -12.98 30.21
C LYS A 919 13.08 -11.85 29.38
N THR A 920 14.27 -11.99 28.79
CA THR A 920 14.98 -10.84 28.15
C THR A 920 15.73 -11.12 26.86
N SER A 921 15.89 -12.38 26.40
CA SER A 921 16.48 -12.65 25.08
C SER A 921 16.17 -14.07 24.53
N THR A 922 15.97 -14.16 23.21
CA THR A 922 15.92 -15.43 22.46
C THR A 922 17.15 -15.54 21.57
N THR A 923 18.10 -16.38 21.95
CA THR A 923 19.34 -16.62 21.19
C THR A 923 19.12 -17.73 20.17
N VAL A 924 19.38 -17.44 18.90
CA VAL A 924 19.52 -18.45 17.84
C VAL A 924 20.99 -18.86 17.73
N LYS A 925 21.27 -20.12 17.35
CA LYS A 925 22.61 -20.58 16.96
C LYS A 925 22.54 -21.49 15.73
N THR A 926 23.48 -21.30 14.81
CA THR A 926 23.54 -22.01 13.52
C THR A 926 24.72 -22.98 13.49
N TYR A 927 24.49 -24.19 12.97
CA TYR A 927 25.51 -25.23 12.83
C TYR A 927 25.46 -25.86 11.43
N GLN A 928 26.62 -26.16 10.87
CA GLN A 928 26.76 -26.97 9.66
C GLN A 928 26.98 -28.44 10.02
N VAL A 929 26.37 -29.32 9.23
CA VAL A 929 26.50 -30.78 9.34
C VAL A 929 27.67 -31.25 8.46
N LEU A 930 28.76 -31.67 9.10
CA LEU A 930 29.95 -32.19 8.43
C LEU A 930 29.98 -33.73 8.46
N ALA A 931 30.98 -34.33 7.81
CA ALA A 931 31.12 -35.78 7.73
C ALA A 931 31.45 -36.45 9.08
N ASP A 932 31.94 -35.68 10.04
CA ASP A 932 32.51 -36.07 11.32
C ASP A 932 31.83 -35.42 12.55
N GLY A 933 30.99 -34.38 12.37
CA GLY A 933 30.29 -33.75 13.48
C GLY A 933 29.47 -32.51 13.10
N LEU A 934 29.11 -31.71 14.11
CA LEU A 934 28.51 -30.38 13.93
C LEU A 934 29.57 -29.30 14.14
N LYS A 935 29.68 -28.38 13.18
CA LYS A 935 30.53 -27.17 13.28
C LYS A 935 29.64 -25.94 13.48
N ALA A 936 29.92 -25.14 14.50
CA ALA A 936 29.23 -23.86 14.69
C ALA A 936 29.59 -22.88 13.56
N LEU A 937 28.59 -22.12 13.08
CA LEU A 937 28.78 -21.01 12.14
C LEU A 937 28.64 -19.68 12.89
N ASN A 938 29.61 -18.77 12.71
CA ASN A 938 29.72 -17.54 13.48
C ASN A 938 28.87 -16.39 12.89
N SER A 939 27.55 -16.44 13.03
CA SER A 939 26.66 -15.28 12.85
C SER A 939 25.27 -15.51 13.45
N LEU A 940 24.60 -14.42 13.88
CA LEU A 940 23.23 -14.33 14.41
C LEU A 940 22.96 -14.82 15.85
N THR A 941 23.58 -14.16 16.83
CA THR A 941 23.00 -14.03 18.19
C THR A 941 21.93 -12.94 18.18
N ALA A 942 20.68 -13.30 17.89
CA ALA A 942 19.54 -12.39 18.12
C ALA A 942 19.30 -12.17 19.64
N ILE A 943 18.81 -10.97 20.01
CA ILE A 943 18.52 -10.59 21.40
C ILE A 943 17.19 -9.80 21.43
N ALA A 944 16.06 -10.51 21.47
CA ALA A 944 14.73 -9.91 21.55
C ALA A 944 14.32 -9.57 23.00
N LYS A 945 14.05 -8.29 23.26
CA LYS A 945 13.40 -7.78 24.49
C LYS A 945 11.86 -8.02 24.44
N PRO A 946 11.13 -7.92 25.57
CA PRO A 946 9.92 -8.74 25.75
C PRO A 946 8.64 -8.19 25.11
N GLY A 947 7.98 -9.04 24.33
CA GLY A 947 6.59 -8.91 23.86
C GLY A 947 5.96 -10.30 23.67
N LYS A 948 4.62 -10.39 23.54
CA LYS A 948 3.93 -11.64 23.20
C LYS A 948 3.89 -11.83 21.68
N ILE A 949 3.94 -13.09 21.23
CA ILE A 949 3.42 -13.50 19.92
C ILE A 949 2.12 -14.26 20.20
N LEU A 950 1.06 -14.03 19.41
CA LEU A 950 -0.31 -14.49 19.69
C LEU A 950 -0.91 -15.17 18.45
N VAL A 951 -1.66 -16.26 18.65
CA VAL A 951 -2.56 -16.90 17.67
C VAL A 951 -3.77 -17.42 18.46
N HIS A 952 -4.99 -17.31 17.92
CA HIS A 952 -6.23 -17.22 18.72
C HIS A 952 -7.31 -18.23 18.30
N PHE A 953 -8.04 -18.81 19.27
CA PHE A 953 -9.27 -19.59 19.07
C PHE A 953 -10.14 -19.54 20.33
N GLN A 954 -11.47 -19.40 20.19
CA GLN A 954 -12.40 -19.17 21.30
C GLN A 954 -13.10 -20.45 21.80
N ASP A 955 -12.80 -20.82 23.06
CA ASP A 955 -13.45 -21.72 24.03
C ASP A 955 -14.23 -23.01 23.63
N VAL A 956 -13.97 -24.07 24.41
CA VAL A 956 -14.59 -25.41 24.28
C VAL A 956 -14.98 -25.96 25.65
N TYR A 957 -16.26 -26.33 25.83
CA TYR A 957 -16.79 -26.88 27.08
C TYR A 957 -16.92 -28.41 27.08
N LYS A 958 -16.81 -29.02 28.26
CA LYS A 958 -16.89 -30.47 28.48
C LYS A 958 -18.21 -30.86 29.15
N SER A 959 -18.91 -31.86 28.59
CA SER A 959 -20.09 -32.48 29.21
C SER A 959 -19.88 -33.97 29.45
N GLY A 960 -20.65 -34.56 30.37
CA GLY A 960 -20.57 -35.99 30.72
C GLY A 960 -20.99 -36.97 29.60
N TYR A 961 -21.50 -36.47 28.46
CA TYR A 961 -21.95 -37.28 27.33
C TYR A 961 -21.29 -36.92 25.99
N GLY A 962 -20.15 -36.21 26.04
CA GLY A 962 -19.32 -35.87 24.88
C GLY A 962 -18.95 -34.39 24.79
N LEU A 963 -18.18 -34.05 23.75
CA LEU A 963 -17.96 -32.67 23.31
C LEU A 963 -19.28 -32.09 22.78
N VAL A 964 -19.61 -30.91 23.27
CA VAL A 964 -20.78 -30.13 22.84
C VAL A 964 -20.29 -28.74 22.50
N THR A 965 -20.50 -28.29 21.27
CA THR A 965 -20.29 -26.88 20.89
C THR A 965 -21.64 -26.16 20.90
N MET A 966 -21.68 -25.02 21.59
CA MET A 966 -22.85 -24.15 21.66
C MET A 966 -22.59 -22.97 20.74
N ARG A 967 -23.37 -22.84 19.67
CA ARG A 967 -23.18 -21.77 18.69
C ARG A 967 -24.48 -20.99 18.51
N LYS A 968 -24.41 -19.71 18.86
CA LYS A 968 -25.49 -18.73 18.72
C LYS A 968 -25.44 -18.22 17.28
N TYR A 969 -26.42 -18.61 16.46
CA TYR A 969 -26.50 -18.17 15.07
C TYR A 969 -27.51 -17.02 14.93
N TYR A 970 -27.20 -16.05 14.07
CA TYR A 970 -28.12 -14.99 13.68
C TYR A 970 -29.17 -15.53 12.69
N PRO A 971 -30.45 -15.10 12.74
CA PRO A 971 -31.08 -14.30 13.79
C PRO A 971 -31.50 -15.16 15.00
N ARG A 972 -30.75 -15.01 16.10
CA ARG A 972 -31.09 -15.42 17.47
C ARG A 972 -31.62 -16.85 17.69
N THR A 973 -31.13 -17.86 16.95
CA THR A 973 -31.34 -19.28 17.33
C THR A 973 -30.08 -19.89 17.94
N LEU A 974 -30.15 -20.25 19.23
CA LEU A 974 -29.12 -21.05 19.88
C LEU A 974 -29.19 -22.49 19.35
N LYS A 975 -28.14 -22.94 18.66
CA LYS A 975 -28.00 -24.31 18.18
C LYS A 975 -26.91 -25.03 18.97
N ILE A 976 -27.26 -26.22 19.47
CA ILE A 976 -26.41 -27.03 20.33
C ILE A 976 -25.98 -28.23 19.49
N TRP A 977 -24.69 -28.35 19.22
CA TRP A 977 -24.17 -29.36 18.33
C TRP A 977 -23.35 -30.38 19.11
N LYS A 978 -23.73 -31.65 18.96
CA LYS A 978 -23.08 -32.78 19.60
C LYS A 978 -22.33 -33.58 18.55
N LEU A 979 -21.09 -33.95 18.85
CA LEU A 979 -20.33 -34.88 18.03
C LEU A 979 -20.97 -36.27 18.12
N ASP A 980 -21.41 -36.85 17.00
CA ASP A 980 -21.73 -38.28 16.95
C ASP A 980 -20.40 -39.07 16.88
N PRO A 981 -20.00 -39.81 17.94
CA PRO A 981 -18.70 -40.47 17.97
C PRO A 981 -18.57 -41.64 16.99
N ARG A 982 -19.65 -42.04 16.31
CA ARG A 982 -19.64 -43.10 15.28
C ARG A 982 -19.24 -42.56 13.91
N ASN A 983 -19.66 -41.33 13.61
CA ASN A 983 -19.50 -40.70 12.30
C ASN A 983 -18.54 -39.50 12.34
N ASN A 984 -18.11 -39.07 13.54
CA ASN A 984 -17.22 -37.92 13.80
C ASN A 984 -17.68 -36.59 13.17
N ILE A 985 -18.98 -36.46 12.92
CA ILE A 985 -19.63 -35.20 12.51
C ILE A 985 -20.43 -34.62 13.68
N PHE A 986 -20.49 -33.29 13.72
CA PHE A 986 -21.37 -32.57 14.62
C PHE A 986 -22.80 -32.53 14.05
N ILE A 987 -23.79 -32.85 14.88
CA ILE A 987 -25.22 -32.79 14.53
C ILE A 987 -25.98 -31.97 15.58
N GLU A 988 -27.03 -31.22 15.17
CA GLU A 988 -27.82 -30.41 16.11
C GLU A 988 -28.64 -31.32 17.04
N ASP A 989 -28.34 -31.29 18.34
CA ASP A 989 -29.00 -32.11 19.36
C ASP A 989 -30.31 -31.44 19.80
N THR A 990 -31.38 -31.79 19.11
CA THR A 990 -32.74 -31.31 19.37
C THR A 990 -33.37 -31.87 20.65
N LYS A 991 -32.72 -32.82 21.36
CA LYS A 991 -33.24 -33.43 22.59
C LYS A 991 -32.84 -32.67 23.86
N ILE A 992 -31.87 -31.76 23.76
CA ILE A 992 -31.48 -30.88 24.87
C ILE A 992 -32.52 -29.76 25.00
N ASN A 993 -33.24 -29.73 26.12
CA ASN A 993 -34.27 -28.72 26.38
C ASN A 993 -33.61 -27.34 26.59
N LYS A 994 -33.61 -26.54 25.52
CA LYS A 994 -32.99 -25.20 25.45
C LYS A 994 -33.49 -24.24 26.54
N ALA A 995 -34.73 -24.40 27.03
CA ALA A 995 -35.31 -23.56 28.09
C ALA A 995 -34.79 -23.86 29.52
N ARG A 996 -33.94 -24.88 29.71
CA ARG A 996 -33.25 -25.15 31.00
C ARG A 996 -31.80 -24.67 31.05
N ILE A 997 -31.29 -24.09 29.96
CA ILE A 997 -29.94 -23.52 29.92
C ILE A 997 -30.03 -22.08 30.41
N LYS A 998 -29.62 -21.85 31.67
CA LYS A 998 -29.22 -20.50 32.10
C LYS A 998 -27.82 -20.23 31.57
N MET A 999 -27.71 -19.23 30.71
CA MET A 999 -26.47 -18.45 30.52
C MET A 999 -26.41 -17.40 31.64
#